data_AF-A0A523QQ75-F1
#
_entry.id   AF-A0A523QQ75-F1
#
_cell.length_a   1.000
_cell.length_b   1.000
_cell.length_c   1.000
_cell.angle_alpha   90.00
_cell.angle_beta   90.00
_cell.angle_gamma   90.00
#
_symmetry.space_group_name_H-M   'P 1'
#
loop_
_entity.id
_entity.type
_entity.pdbx_description
1 polymer ?
#
loop_
_entity_poly.entity_id
_entity_poly.type
_entity_poly.pdbx_seq_one_letter_code
_entity_poly.pdbx_strand_id
1 'polypeptide(L)'
;MKYIKNVAKTYPNIAKLIEIGKSNMGRPIYVLVISNMKTGTTIDKLVKLRNMRKEGVKNVPPMKPYQGKPGHWICGSTHGNEHTGTEVCLYIIDKLVSGYGSDLKIKQIVDDQTFYICPAVNPDGLFNSIEKGISQRANSMKKDDDGDGKVNEDGFDDLNRDGYITQFRYKDQKGRYVIDDVDPRLTVRLGRNEETKKQRYSVIMEDKDNDGDGKRGEDSERGIDLNRNFPEGWFKEDGMAGGSGDYPTSSPEVHAIAEFFTNHRNILMAQFYHTSGGFTFRPLGTAPHNKLHPKDVAVFDMIMGKKYLEIIGEEVPEAWKKPESLSKFKEELKEKSKNKYAIARGYELPRGWRVSYNETRDRRYAYGMAMDWAYMQYGIYSITTELWNPQKDIKDFPQFDGADARIQRERALLKYQDEKYGGKLFVPWKKFKHPELGEGEIGGWIPKYRSNALPGEPLLGVCEKHWQFELFRAGLQPEVVISDAKARVLYTTNNANTAGVSQKGDQVTIKKGKSKGRYKIIEVTVKIENKGKLATHIARGAQLAGNREDVVWLIGERDKITFLQGTPFQKLGVLEETMKIPGYSGPSFSAPPQQQRMQRMRRYVPPGFPVRRWPRQMFGPKQVKQTGPKREVKWLIAVEGNTPLKIVVTSQKGGTKVKNLSIQ
;
A
#
# COMPACT_ATOMS: atom_id res chain seq x y z
N MET A 1 0.00 -0.02 21.73
CA MET A 1 1.12 -0.99 21.60
C MET A 1 0.95 -2.30 22.41
N LYS A 2 0.48 -2.26 23.67
CA LYS A 2 0.27 -3.48 24.49
C LYS A 2 -0.59 -4.54 23.81
N TYR A 3 -1.69 -4.14 23.17
CA TYR A 3 -2.61 -5.04 22.48
C TYR A 3 -1.93 -5.92 21.42
N ILE A 4 -1.24 -5.35 20.43
CA ILE A 4 -0.60 -6.12 19.34
C ILE A 4 0.51 -7.05 19.85
N LYS A 5 1.21 -6.69 20.94
CA LYS A 5 2.17 -7.58 21.61
C LYS A 5 1.47 -8.78 22.24
N ASN A 6 0.33 -8.55 22.89
CA ASN A 6 -0.49 -9.63 23.45
C ASN A 6 -1.04 -10.54 22.35
N VAL A 7 -1.57 -9.99 21.25
CA VAL A 7 -2.06 -10.79 20.10
C VAL A 7 -0.96 -11.71 19.57
N ALA A 8 0.25 -11.19 19.34
CA ALA A 8 1.37 -12.02 18.87
C ALA A 8 1.76 -13.13 19.86
N LYS A 9 1.66 -12.87 21.17
CA LYS A 9 1.93 -13.85 22.22
C LYS A 9 0.83 -14.91 22.31
N THR A 10 -0.43 -14.51 22.18
CA THR A 10 -1.61 -15.40 22.30
C THR A 10 -1.79 -16.28 21.07
N TYR A 11 -1.49 -15.76 19.87
CA TYR A 11 -1.73 -16.44 18.60
C TYR A 11 -0.44 -16.74 17.80
N PRO A 12 0.60 -17.37 18.38
CA PRO A 12 1.92 -17.50 17.74
C PRO A 12 1.91 -18.34 16.45
N ASN A 13 0.88 -19.18 16.27
CA ASN A 13 0.70 -19.97 15.04
C ASN A 13 0.23 -19.14 13.85
N ILE A 14 -0.39 -17.98 14.09
CA ILE A 14 -0.96 -17.13 13.03
C ILE A 14 -0.53 -15.66 13.11
N ALA A 15 0.15 -15.24 14.17
CA ALA A 15 0.54 -13.86 14.39
C ALA A 15 2.02 -13.75 14.76
N LYS A 16 2.72 -12.79 14.15
CA LYS A 16 4.11 -12.47 14.47
C LYS A 16 4.33 -10.96 14.45
N LEU A 17 4.82 -10.41 15.55
CA LEU A 17 5.20 -9.01 15.62
C LEU A 17 6.64 -8.82 15.10
N ILE A 18 6.83 -7.80 14.27
CA ILE A 18 8.15 -7.37 13.80
C ILE A 18 8.32 -5.88 14.07
N GLU A 19 9.49 -5.50 14.60
CA GLU A 19 9.93 -4.10 14.64
C GLU A 19 10.61 -3.80 13.31
N ILE A 20 10.12 -2.80 12.57
CA ILE A 20 10.66 -2.43 11.26
C ILE A 20 11.55 -1.20 11.31
N GLY A 21 11.57 -0.49 12.44
CA GLY A 21 12.35 0.72 12.65
C GLY A 21 11.94 1.40 13.94
N LYS A 22 12.54 2.56 14.20
CA LYS A 22 12.19 3.44 15.32
C LYS A 22 11.97 4.86 14.80
N SER A 23 11.07 5.60 15.43
CA SER A 23 10.84 7.02 15.16
C SER A 23 11.98 7.88 15.72
N ASN A 24 11.91 9.19 15.47
CA ASN A 24 12.89 10.17 15.97
C ASN A 24 12.98 10.26 17.49
N MET A 25 11.89 10.03 18.22
CA MET A 25 11.91 9.90 19.69
C MET A 25 12.22 8.47 20.16
N GLY A 26 12.64 7.57 19.27
CA GLY A 26 13.05 6.21 19.60
C GLY A 26 11.91 5.21 19.82
N ARG A 27 10.66 5.57 19.50
CA ARG A 27 9.52 4.65 19.64
C ARG A 27 9.53 3.60 18.53
N PRO A 28 9.31 2.32 18.84
CA PRO A 28 9.35 1.26 17.84
C PRO A 28 8.14 1.34 16.90
N ILE A 29 8.41 1.12 15.61
CA ILE A 29 7.40 0.99 14.56
C ILE A 29 7.16 -0.51 14.35
N TYR A 30 5.96 -0.97 14.69
CA TYR A 30 5.61 -2.38 14.63
C TYR A 30 4.70 -2.70 13.46
N VAL A 31 5.01 -3.81 12.79
CA VAL A 31 4.09 -4.50 11.88
C VAL A 31 3.68 -5.81 12.54
N LEU A 32 2.37 -6.06 12.62
CA LEU A 32 1.84 -7.37 12.97
C LEU A 32 1.60 -8.16 11.69
N VAL A 33 2.33 -9.25 11.52
CA VAL A 33 2.14 -10.22 10.44
C VAL A 33 1.05 -11.19 10.87
N ILE A 34 -0.07 -11.24 10.14
CA ILE A 34 -1.12 -12.24 10.34
C ILE A 34 -1.17 -13.18 9.14
N SER A 35 -0.82 -14.44 9.38
CA SER A 35 -0.82 -15.53 8.40
C SER A 35 -0.58 -16.85 9.12
N ASN A 36 -1.16 -17.95 8.65
CA ASN A 36 -0.78 -19.26 9.19
C ASN A 36 0.70 -19.55 8.94
N MET A 37 1.47 -19.59 10.02
CA MET A 37 2.93 -19.70 9.98
C MET A 37 3.42 -21.08 9.52
N LYS A 38 2.53 -22.09 9.52
CA LYS A 38 2.82 -23.46 9.06
C LYS A 38 2.60 -23.64 7.56
N THR A 39 1.80 -22.80 6.92
CA THR A 39 1.55 -22.86 5.47
C THR A 39 2.43 -21.85 4.72
N GLY A 40 2.55 -22.04 3.41
CA GLY A 40 3.44 -21.24 2.56
C GLY A 40 4.88 -21.76 2.53
N THR A 41 5.59 -21.45 1.46
CA THR A 41 6.99 -21.83 1.24
C THR A 41 7.64 -20.85 0.30
N THR A 42 8.96 -20.85 0.22
CA THR A 42 9.74 -19.90 -0.58
C THR A 42 10.85 -20.65 -1.31
N ILE A 43 11.32 -20.10 -2.44
CA ILE A 43 12.30 -20.78 -3.29
C ILE A 43 13.65 -21.03 -2.57
N ASP A 44 14.04 -20.14 -1.69
CA ASP A 44 15.28 -20.21 -0.90
C ASP A 44 15.26 -21.28 0.19
N LYS A 45 14.08 -21.79 0.57
CA LYS A 45 13.98 -23.01 1.38
C LYS A 45 14.30 -24.28 0.60
N LEU A 46 14.21 -24.23 -0.73
CA LEU A 46 14.36 -25.38 -1.62
C LEU A 46 15.71 -25.37 -2.33
N VAL A 47 16.30 -24.18 -2.48
CA VAL A 47 17.57 -23.96 -3.16
C VAL A 47 18.49 -23.17 -2.23
N LYS A 48 19.70 -23.69 -2.00
CA LYS A 48 20.72 -22.99 -1.23
C LYS A 48 21.10 -21.68 -1.96
N LEU A 49 20.75 -20.54 -1.37
CA LEU A 49 21.20 -19.24 -1.86
C LEU A 49 22.73 -19.14 -1.76
N ARG A 50 23.40 -18.80 -2.86
CA ARG A 50 24.83 -18.50 -2.89
C ARG A 50 25.02 -17.08 -3.41
N ASN A 51 25.81 -16.26 -2.72
CA ASN A 51 26.26 -14.98 -3.27
C ASN A 51 27.43 -15.25 -4.22
N MET A 52 27.19 -15.16 -5.53
CA MET A 52 28.22 -15.48 -6.54
C MET A 52 29.39 -14.49 -6.58
N ARG A 53 29.29 -13.32 -5.93
CA ARG A 53 30.37 -12.32 -5.87
C ARG A 53 31.24 -12.45 -4.61
N LYS A 54 30.75 -13.11 -3.56
CA LYS A 54 31.49 -13.48 -2.35
C LYS A 54 30.85 -14.72 -1.72
N GLU A 55 31.48 -15.87 -1.84
CA GLU A 55 31.15 -17.03 -1.00
C GLU A 55 31.50 -16.68 0.46
N GLY A 56 30.58 -16.91 1.42
CA GLY A 56 30.78 -16.60 2.85
C GLY A 56 30.02 -15.38 3.41
N VAL A 57 29.27 -14.67 2.58
CA VAL A 57 28.33 -13.61 3.01
C VAL A 57 27.18 -14.27 3.80
N LYS A 58 27.23 -14.23 5.15
CA LYS A 58 26.13 -14.66 6.07
C LYS A 58 24.86 -13.77 5.97
N ASN A 59 24.89 -12.84 5.02
CA ASN A 59 24.05 -11.70 4.70
C ASN A 59 22.58 -11.84 4.44
N VAL A 60 22.16 -12.96 3.85
CA VAL A 60 20.85 -13.02 3.18
C VAL A 60 19.91 -13.73 4.14
N PRO A 61 19.07 -13.00 4.90
CA PRO A 61 18.13 -13.63 5.81
C PRO A 61 17.17 -14.47 4.96
N PRO A 62 16.96 -15.75 5.31
CA PRO A 62 16.04 -16.58 4.56
C PRO A 62 14.64 -16.00 4.66
N MET A 63 13.93 -16.02 3.53
CA MET A 63 12.54 -15.62 3.44
C MET A 63 11.70 -16.49 4.38
N LYS A 64 10.72 -15.86 5.00
CA LYS A 64 9.77 -16.53 5.88
C LYS A 64 8.63 -17.16 5.06
N PRO A 65 8.00 -18.24 5.53
CA PRO A 65 6.88 -18.89 4.83
C PRO A 65 5.78 -17.94 4.34
N TYR A 66 5.43 -16.94 5.16
CA TYR A 66 4.42 -15.93 4.85
C TYR A 66 4.82 -15.01 3.69
N GLN A 67 6.13 -14.83 3.41
CA GLN A 67 6.59 -14.11 2.20
C GLN A 67 6.39 -14.93 0.91
N GLY A 68 6.05 -16.22 1.05
CA GLY A 68 5.71 -17.14 -0.03
C GLY A 68 4.22 -17.17 -0.39
N LYS A 69 3.43 -16.25 0.16
CA LYS A 69 1.98 -16.12 -0.04
C LYS A 69 1.63 -14.72 -0.59
N PRO A 70 0.48 -14.53 -1.25
CA PRO A 70 0.01 -13.18 -1.58
C PRO A 70 -0.09 -12.27 -0.35
N GLY A 71 0.45 -11.05 -0.47
CA GLY A 71 0.57 -10.09 0.64
C GLY A 71 -0.43 -8.93 0.57
N HIS A 72 -0.91 -8.50 1.72
CA HIS A 72 -1.82 -7.36 1.90
C HIS A 72 -1.26 -6.42 2.98
N TRP A 73 -0.91 -5.19 2.60
CA TRP A 73 -0.47 -4.15 3.54
C TRP A 73 -1.63 -3.27 3.99
N ILE A 74 -1.73 -3.00 5.29
CA ILE A 74 -2.72 -2.08 5.87
C ILE A 74 -2.01 -1.23 6.92
N CYS A 75 -2.15 0.09 6.86
CA CYS A 75 -1.60 0.95 7.90
C CYS A 75 -2.49 2.14 8.26
N GLY A 76 -2.25 2.70 9.44
CA GLY A 76 -2.90 3.89 9.96
C GLY A 76 -1.91 4.82 10.67
N SER A 77 -2.37 6.04 10.96
CA SER A 77 -1.58 7.07 11.64
C SER A 77 -0.25 7.36 10.94
N THR A 78 -0.28 7.50 9.61
CA THR A 78 0.82 8.17 8.89
C THR A 78 0.89 9.64 9.29
N HIS A 79 -0.27 10.26 9.54
CA HIS A 79 -0.34 11.49 10.32
C HIS A 79 -0.70 11.15 11.77
N GLY A 80 0.01 11.75 12.73
CA GLY A 80 -0.10 11.40 14.15
C GLY A 80 -1.49 11.66 14.74
N ASN A 81 -2.11 12.76 14.36
CA ASN A 81 -3.44 13.18 14.83
C ASN A 81 -4.62 12.45 14.17
N GLU A 82 -4.36 11.54 13.23
CA GLU A 82 -5.37 10.77 12.48
C GLU A 82 -5.50 9.33 13.03
N HIS A 83 -5.74 9.21 14.34
CA HIS A 83 -5.73 7.93 15.07
C HIS A 83 -6.93 7.02 14.78
N THR A 84 -8.00 7.52 14.12
CA THR A 84 -9.08 6.64 13.61
C THR A 84 -8.51 5.52 12.72
N GLY A 85 -7.46 5.81 11.93
CA GLY A 85 -6.79 4.79 11.12
C GLY A 85 -6.10 3.70 11.96
N THR A 86 -5.58 4.06 13.14
CA THR A 86 -5.04 3.10 14.11
C THR A 86 -6.14 2.18 14.62
N GLU A 87 -7.28 2.72 15.03
CA GLU A 87 -8.42 1.95 15.54
C GLU A 87 -8.95 0.95 14.50
N VAL A 88 -9.09 1.37 13.23
CA VAL A 88 -9.49 0.46 12.14
C VAL A 88 -8.46 -0.67 11.97
N CYS A 89 -7.16 -0.39 12.04
CA CYS A 89 -6.14 -1.43 11.98
C CYS A 89 -6.26 -2.43 13.14
N LEU A 90 -6.52 -1.95 14.37
CA LEU A 90 -6.68 -2.81 15.54
C LEU A 90 -7.94 -3.67 15.44
N TYR A 91 -9.03 -3.13 14.90
CA TYR A 91 -10.27 -3.87 14.64
C TYR A 91 -10.08 -4.97 13.59
N ILE A 92 -9.37 -4.68 12.50
CA ILE A 92 -9.04 -5.70 11.47
C ILE A 92 -8.18 -6.82 12.07
N ILE A 93 -7.19 -6.47 12.91
CA ILE A 93 -6.39 -7.46 13.64
C ILE A 93 -7.30 -8.36 14.47
N ASP A 94 -8.21 -7.76 15.27
CA ASP A 94 -9.16 -8.49 16.11
C ASP A 94 -10.02 -9.47 15.29
N LYS A 95 -10.63 -9.01 14.20
CA LYS A 95 -11.46 -9.85 13.31
C LYS A 95 -10.70 -11.02 12.73
N LEU A 96 -9.46 -10.79 12.28
CA LEU A 96 -8.65 -11.85 11.68
C LEU A 96 -8.24 -12.92 12.70
N VAL A 97 -7.85 -12.52 13.92
CA VAL A 97 -7.39 -13.49 14.94
C VAL A 97 -8.53 -14.19 15.66
N SER A 98 -9.62 -13.47 15.97
CA SER A 98 -10.81 -14.06 16.59
C SER A 98 -11.57 -14.96 15.61
N GLY A 99 -11.63 -14.59 14.33
CA GLY A 99 -12.32 -15.36 13.30
C GLY A 99 -11.56 -16.60 12.80
N TYR A 100 -10.25 -16.71 13.02
CA TYR A 100 -9.45 -17.81 12.46
C TYR A 100 -9.93 -19.21 12.88
N GLY A 101 -10.44 -19.33 14.11
CA GLY A 101 -10.94 -20.60 14.66
C GLY A 101 -12.41 -20.88 14.41
N SER A 102 -13.20 -19.88 14.00
CA SER A 102 -14.67 -19.93 13.98
C SER A 102 -15.30 -19.61 12.63
N ASP A 103 -14.59 -18.91 11.74
CA ASP A 103 -15.07 -18.49 10.42
C ASP A 103 -14.22 -19.13 9.32
N LEU A 104 -14.84 -19.98 8.49
CA LEU A 104 -14.14 -20.71 7.43
C LEU A 104 -13.52 -19.80 6.36
N LYS A 105 -14.15 -18.65 6.07
CA LYS A 105 -13.64 -17.69 5.09
C LYS A 105 -12.43 -16.96 5.63
N ILE A 106 -12.46 -16.52 6.89
CA ILE A 106 -11.31 -15.91 7.56
C ILE A 106 -10.17 -16.91 7.68
N LYS A 107 -10.49 -18.15 8.10
CA LYS A 107 -9.51 -19.25 8.16
C LYS A 107 -8.79 -19.45 6.84
N GLN A 108 -9.54 -19.59 5.74
CA GLN A 108 -8.98 -19.81 4.41
C GLN A 108 -8.08 -18.63 4.00
N ILE A 109 -8.54 -17.40 4.19
CA ILE A 109 -7.77 -16.20 3.84
C ILE A 109 -6.46 -16.10 4.64
N VAL A 110 -6.47 -16.39 5.94
CA VAL A 110 -5.26 -16.39 6.79
C VAL A 110 -4.33 -17.58 6.45
N ASP A 111 -4.87 -18.72 6.03
CA ASP A 111 -4.09 -19.87 5.59
C ASP A 111 -3.35 -19.60 4.28
N ASP A 112 -4.01 -18.94 3.32
CA ASP A 112 -3.51 -18.77 1.96
C ASP A 112 -2.79 -17.43 1.71
N GLN A 113 -3.01 -16.41 2.55
CA GLN A 113 -2.49 -15.06 2.36
C GLN A 113 -1.68 -14.57 3.56
N THR A 114 -1.13 -13.37 3.44
CA THR A 114 -0.40 -12.68 4.53
C THR A 114 -0.86 -11.24 4.65
N PHE A 115 -1.32 -10.87 5.83
CA PHE A 115 -1.62 -9.49 6.19
C PHE A 115 -0.43 -8.90 6.94
N TYR A 116 0.00 -7.73 6.51
CA TYR A 116 1.03 -6.91 7.15
C TYR A 116 0.34 -5.65 7.65
N ILE A 117 0.08 -5.56 8.95
CA ILE A 117 -0.70 -4.48 9.54
C ILE A 117 0.20 -3.60 10.40
N CYS A 118 0.30 -2.31 10.06
CA CYS A 118 1.06 -1.29 10.81
C CYS A 118 0.09 -0.26 11.41
N PRO A 119 -0.38 -0.43 12.66
CA PRO A 119 -1.40 0.44 13.22
C PRO A 119 -0.93 1.88 13.48
N ALA A 120 0.37 2.10 13.68
CA ALA A 120 0.94 3.40 13.97
C ALA A 120 2.25 3.60 13.20
N VAL A 121 2.16 4.22 12.02
CA VAL A 121 3.33 4.60 11.22
C VAL A 121 4.12 5.72 11.89
N ASN A 122 3.43 6.71 12.45
CA ASN A 122 3.99 7.83 13.19
C ASN A 122 3.70 7.70 14.69
N PRO A 123 4.45 6.84 15.42
CA PRO A 123 4.19 6.61 16.85
C PRO A 123 4.46 7.86 17.71
N ASP A 124 5.30 8.79 17.26
CA ASP A 124 5.59 10.03 17.99
C ASP A 124 4.44 11.03 17.89
N GLY A 125 4.00 11.33 16.67
CA GLY A 125 2.85 12.21 16.46
C GLY A 125 1.57 11.64 17.07
N LEU A 126 1.40 10.30 17.06
CA LEU A 126 0.28 9.64 17.74
C LEU A 126 0.35 9.83 19.26
N PHE A 127 1.53 9.63 19.85
CA PHE A 127 1.74 9.85 21.28
C PHE A 127 1.44 11.31 21.66
N ASN A 128 1.98 12.27 20.92
CA ASN A 128 1.74 13.69 21.20
C ASN A 128 0.24 14.04 21.03
N SER A 129 -0.46 13.46 20.06
CA SER A 129 -1.89 13.70 19.83
C SER A 129 -2.82 13.12 20.90
N ILE A 130 -2.47 11.97 21.48
CA ILE A 130 -3.34 11.25 22.41
C ILE A 130 -2.95 11.50 23.87
N GLU A 131 -1.66 11.39 24.18
CA GLU A 131 -1.15 11.43 25.55
C GLU A 131 -0.77 12.84 25.97
N LYS A 132 -0.23 13.67 25.07
CA LYS A 132 0.07 15.10 25.36
C LYS A 132 -1.07 16.05 24.98
N GLY A 133 -2.06 15.61 24.20
CA GLY A 133 -3.15 16.47 23.69
C GLY A 133 -2.76 17.42 22.54
N ILE A 134 -1.52 17.35 22.06
CA ILE A 134 -0.99 18.17 20.96
C ILE A 134 -1.38 17.53 19.63
N SER A 135 -2.32 18.11 18.89
CA SER A 135 -2.79 17.60 17.60
C SER A 135 -1.71 17.64 16.51
N GLN A 136 -0.77 16.71 16.55
CA GLN A 136 0.42 16.69 15.72
C GLN A 136 0.22 15.81 14.49
N ARG A 137 0.26 16.44 13.32
CA ARG A 137 0.15 15.76 12.03
C ARG A 137 1.46 15.09 11.60
N ALA A 138 2.56 15.85 11.61
CA ALA A 138 3.87 15.41 11.17
C ALA A 138 4.54 14.46 12.19
N ASN A 139 5.70 13.88 11.86
CA ASN A 139 6.54 13.25 12.88
C ASN A 139 7.18 14.32 13.80
N SER A 140 7.92 13.88 14.81
CA SER A 140 8.70 14.79 15.67
C SER A 140 10.13 14.90 15.14
N MET A 141 10.68 16.11 15.10
CA MET A 141 12.08 16.39 14.86
C MET A 141 12.57 17.31 15.98
N LYS A 142 13.83 17.21 16.39
CA LYS A 142 14.44 18.25 17.23
C LYS A 142 14.89 19.37 16.30
N LYS A 143 14.17 20.48 16.30
CA LYS A 143 14.51 21.64 15.50
C LYS A 143 14.50 22.88 16.38
N ASP A 144 15.52 23.69 16.18
CA ASP A 144 15.63 25.05 16.70
C ASP A 144 15.06 25.91 15.58
N ASP A 145 13.78 26.24 15.68
CA ASP A 145 13.05 26.86 14.57
C ASP A 145 13.37 28.37 14.45
N ASP A 146 13.86 28.99 15.54
CA ASP A 146 14.12 30.43 15.61
C ASP A 146 15.59 30.83 15.88
N GLY A 147 16.47 29.86 16.17
CA GLY A 147 17.92 30.00 16.22
C GLY A 147 18.49 30.38 17.59
N ASP A 148 17.73 30.21 18.66
CA ASP A 148 18.12 30.58 20.02
C ASP A 148 19.03 29.54 20.72
N GLY A 149 19.25 28.39 20.06
CA GLY A 149 20.09 27.30 20.54
C GLY A 149 19.34 26.22 21.32
N LYS A 150 18.02 26.34 21.47
CA LYS A 150 17.17 25.36 22.11
C LYS A 150 16.18 24.76 21.09
N VAL A 151 15.46 23.69 21.45
CA VAL A 151 14.66 22.92 20.47
C VAL A 151 13.29 22.52 21.02
N ASN A 152 12.26 22.72 20.21
CA ASN A 152 10.88 22.29 20.47
C ASN A 152 10.32 22.77 21.82
N GLU A 153 10.64 23.99 22.23
CA GLU A 153 10.34 24.47 23.58
C GLU A 153 9.17 25.41 23.69
N ASP A 154 8.72 25.96 22.57
CA ASP A 154 7.59 26.87 22.53
C ASP A 154 6.40 26.20 21.85
N GLY A 155 5.86 25.21 22.56
CA GLY A 155 4.72 24.40 22.15
C GLY A 155 3.39 24.93 22.69
N PHE A 156 2.35 24.10 22.56
CA PHE A 156 1.07 24.41 23.20
C PHE A 156 1.08 24.03 24.68
N ASP A 157 0.38 24.83 25.49
CA ASP A 157 0.30 24.71 26.94
C ASP A 157 -1.14 24.45 27.40
N ASP A 158 -1.31 23.70 28.47
CA ASP A 158 -2.59 23.65 29.21
C ASP A 158 -2.61 24.83 30.19
N LEU A 159 -3.03 26.00 29.68
CA LEU A 159 -2.89 27.27 30.41
C LEU A 159 -3.82 27.34 31.63
N ASN A 160 -4.99 26.70 31.54
CA ASN A 160 -5.99 26.71 32.61
C ASN A 160 -5.90 25.48 33.54
N ARG A 161 -5.01 24.52 33.23
CA ARG A 161 -4.76 23.28 33.99
C ARG A 161 -5.97 22.38 34.10
N ASP A 162 -6.80 22.33 33.05
CA ASP A 162 -7.98 21.48 33.00
C ASP A 162 -7.71 20.08 32.41
N GLY A 163 -6.46 19.82 32.03
CA GLY A 163 -6.00 18.57 31.45
C GLY A 163 -6.13 18.51 29.93
N TYR A 164 -6.59 19.58 29.28
CA TYR A 164 -6.75 19.66 27.83
C TYR A 164 -6.13 20.92 27.25
N ILE A 165 -5.34 20.73 26.20
CA ILE A 165 -4.88 21.83 25.36
C ILE A 165 -5.98 22.14 24.34
N THR A 166 -6.82 23.13 24.63
CA THR A 166 -7.92 23.56 23.75
C THR A 166 -7.59 24.86 23.03
N GLN A 167 -8.55 25.77 22.91
CA GLN A 167 -8.41 27.01 22.19
C GLN A 167 -8.57 28.21 23.12
N PHE A 168 -7.90 29.30 22.77
CA PHE A 168 -8.13 30.60 23.37
C PHE A 168 -8.66 31.56 22.30
N ARG A 169 -9.72 32.30 22.63
CA ARG A 169 -10.29 33.33 21.77
C ARG A 169 -10.35 34.67 22.50
N TYR A 170 -9.91 35.73 21.84
CA TYR A 170 -9.90 37.08 22.40
C TYR A 170 -10.37 38.11 21.37
N LYS A 171 -10.86 39.24 21.84
CA LYS A 171 -11.35 40.32 20.98
C LYS A 171 -10.17 40.94 20.24
N ASP A 172 -10.26 41.00 18.91
CA ASP A 172 -9.22 41.54 18.05
C ASP A 172 -9.87 42.20 16.84
N GLN A 173 -9.64 43.50 16.64
CA GLN A 173 -10.17 44.24 15.49
C GLN A 173 -9.67 43.72 14.14
N LYS A 174 -8.48 43.10 14.11
CA LYS A 174 -7.90 42.45 12.92
C LYS A 174 -8.23 40.95 12.86
N GLY A 175 -8.96 40.44 13.85
CA GLY A 175 -9.39 39.06 13.93
C GLY A 175 -10.18 38.60 12.71
N ARG A 176 -10.00 37.33 12.36
CA ARG A 176 -10.65 36.69 11.19
C ARG A 176 -11.87 35.86 11.58
N TYR A 177 -12.29 35.91 12.83
CA TYR A 177 -13.39 35.12 13.34
C TYR A 177 -14.47 36.01 13.93
N VAL A 178 -15.72 35.58 13.80
CA VAL A 178 -16.87 36.11 14.54
C VAL A 178 -17.53 34.97 15.29
N ILE A 179 -18.17 35.28 16.41
CA ILE A 179 -18.99 34.29 17.11
C ILE A 179 -20.20 33.95 16.24
N ASP A 180 -20.54 32.67 16.20
CA ASP A 180 -21.73 32.18 15.53
C ASP A 180 -23.02 32.65 16.25
N ASP A 181 -23.99 33.18 15.51
CA ASP A 181 -25.21 33.75 16.13
C ASP A 181 -26.16 32.70 16.69
N VAL A 182 -26.04 31.44 16.23
CA VAL A 182 -26.96 30.36 16.61
C VAL A 182 -26.39 29.54 17.76
N ASP A 183 -25.10 29.21 17.70
CA ASP A 183 -24.40 28.52 18.80
C ASP A 183 -23.10 29.25 19.14
N PRO A 184 -23.07 30.07 20.22
CA PRO A 184 -21.92 30.92 20.55
C PRO A 184 -20.66 30.14 20.97
N ARG A 185 -20.75 28.81 21.09
CA ARG A 185 -19.59 27.93 21.25
C ARG A 185 -18.74 27.86 19.99
N LEU A 186 -19.29 28.18 18.82
CA LEU A 186 -18.59 28.13 17.54
C LEU A 186 -18.14 29.52 17.09
N THR A 187 -17.14 29.51 16.22
CA THR A 187 -16.65 30.71 15.53
C THR A 187 -16.67 30.50 14.03
N VAL A 188 -17.11 31.51 13.30
CA VAL A 188 -17.17 31.53 11.84
C VAL A 188 -15.99 32.33 11.32
N ARG A 189 -15.22 31.74 10.40
CA ARG A 189 -14.11 32.42 9.76
C ARG A 189 -14.63 33.32 8.64
N LEU A 190 -14.32 34.60 8.72
CA LEU A 190 -14.63 35.59 7.69
C LEU A 190 -13.84 35.33 6.41
N GLY A 191 -14.45 35.60 5.26
CA GLY A 191 -13.78 35.66 3.97
C GLY A 191 -12.64 36.68 3.96
N ARG A 192 -11.66 36.50 3.05
CA ARG A 192 -10.42 37.32 3.02
C ARG A 192 -10.69 38.84 3.00
N ASN A 193 -11.76 39.24 2.33
CA ASN A 193 -12.17 40.64 2.16
C ASN A 193 -13.59 40.87 2.71
N GLU A 194 -14.09 39.99 3.58
CA GLU A 194 -15.44 40.12 4.13
C GLU A 194 -15.46 41.20 5.21
N GLU A 195 -16.32 42.20 5.00
CA GLU A 195 -16.60 43.24 5.98
C GLU A 195 -17.70 42.78 6.93
N THR A 196 -17.57 43.13 8.21
CA THR A 196 -18.59 42.80 9.22
C THR A 196 -18.62 43.86 10.30
N LYS A 197 -19.82 44.14 10.81
CA LYS A 197 -20.04 44.99 11.99
C LYS A 197 -19.94 44.21 13.30
N LYS A 198 -19.86 42.87 13.24
CA LYS A 198 -19.76 42.02 14.43
C LYS A 198 -18.39 42.17 15.10
N GLN A 199 -18.36 41.93 16.41
CA GLN A 199 -17.11 41.84 17.16
C GLN A 199 -16.23 40.73 16.54
N ARG A 200 -15.02 41.12 16.15
CA ARG A 200 -14.00 40.23 15.62
C ARG A 200 -13.18 39.60 16.74
N TYR A 201 -12.76 38.36 16.50
CA TYR A 201 -11.95 37.55 17.39
C TYR A 201 -10.76 36.98 16.65
N SER A 202 -9.66 36.84 17.39
CA SER A 202 -8.57 35.95 17.05
C SER A 202 -8.72 34.68 17.87
N VAL A 203 -8.48 33.53 17.24
CA VAL A 203 -8.62 32.20 17.85
C VAL A 203 -7.32 31.46 17.64
N ILE A 204 -6.68 31.09 18.73
CA ILE A 204 -5.42 30.33 18.78
C ILE A 204 -5.64 29.03 19.55
N MET A 205 -4.68 28.12 19.48
CA MET A 205 -4.57 27.07 20.49
C MET A 205 -4.03 27.70 21.78
N GLU A 206 -4.20 27.05 22.91
CA GLU A 206 -3.54 27.49 24.15
C GLU A 206 -2.01 27.45 23.98
N ASP A 207 -1.36 28.61 24.00
CA ASP A 207 0.10 28.80 23.94
C ASP A 207 0.49 29.99 24.81
N LYS A 208 1.76 30.11 25.20
CA LYS A 208 2.33 31.28 25.87
C LYS A 208 3.79 31.43 25.42
N ASP A 209 4.42 32.54 25.77
CA ASP A 209 5.86 32.71 25.52
C ASP A 209 6.63 31.93 26.59
N ASN A 210 7.13 30.75 26.22
CA ASN A 210 7.70 29.79 27.17
C ASN A 210 9.12 30.14 27.63
N ASP A 211 9.89 30.85 26.79
CA ASP A 211 11.31 31.15 27.00
C ASP A 211 11.61 32.65 27.13
N GLY A 212 10.61 33.51 26.92
CA GLY A 212 10.65 34.94 27.19
C GLY A 212 11.25 35.78 26.08
N ASP A 213 11.28 35.26 24.84
CA ASP A 213 11.89 35.91 23.68
C ASP A 213 10.93 36.89 22.95
N GLY A 214 9.67 36.93 23.39
CA GLY A 214 8.60 37.77 22.85
C GLY A 214 7.81 37.13 21.71
N LYS A 215 8.09 35.88 21.33
CA LYS A 215 7.32 35.09 20.36
C LYS A 215 6.51 33.99 21.07
N ARG A 216 5.51 33.42 20.39
CA ARG A 216 4.64 32.36 20.94
C ARG A 216 4.40 31.28 19.91
N GLY A 217 4.42 30.03 20.35
CA GLY A 217 4.10 28.86 19.54
C GLY A 217 5.03 28.65 18.35
N GLU A 218 6.23 29.23 18.34
CA GLU A 218 7.16 29.18 17.21
C GLU A 218 7.91 27.84 17.15
N ASP A 219 8.19 27.24 18.32
CA ASP A 219 9.00 26.02 18.47
C ASP A 219 8.15 24.82 18.94
N SER A 220 7.02 24.60 18.27
CA SER A 220 6.15 23.46 18.58
C SER A 220 6.69 22.12 18.04
N GLU A 221 6.32 21.00 18.68
CA GLU A 221 6.61 19.65 18.18
C GLU A 221 6.15 19.45 16.72
N ARG A 222 7.10 19.50 15.78
CA ARG A 222 6.86 19.36 14.34
C ARG A 222 7.98 18.59 13.66
N GLY A 223 7.76 18.28 12.39
CA GLY A 223 8.70 17.51 11.59
C GLY A 223 8.21 17.33 10.17
N ILE A 224 8.56 16.19 9.59
CA ILE A 224 8.28 15.82 8.21
C ILE A 224 6.83 15.35 8.08
N ASP A 225 6.09 15.87 7.09
CA ASP A 225 4.86 15.22 6.62
C ASP A 225 5.25 13.90 5.95
N LEU A 226 5.01 12.79 6.65
CA LEU A 226 5.41 11.46 6.20
C LEU A 226 4.79 11.09 4.85
N ASN A 227 3.56 11.52 4.57
CA ASN A 227 2.89 11.27 3.29
C ASN A 227 3.29 12.29 2.20
N ARG A 228 4.39 13.01 2.42
CA ARG A 228 5.11 13.82 1.42
C ARG A 228 6.58 13.42 1.28
N ASN A 229 7.03 12.39 1.99
CA ASN A 229 8.43 12.00 2.06
C ASN A 229 8.75 10.73 1.23
N PHE A 230 7.77 10.12 0.56
CA PHE A 230 8.03 8.95 -0.29
C PHE A 230 8.72 9.34 -1.62
N PRO A 231 9.51 8.44 -2.25
CA PRO A 231 10.29 8.77 -3.46
C PRO A 231 9.49 9.17 -4.71
N GLU A 232 8.27 8.65 -4.88
CA GLU A 232 7.53 8.84 -6.12
C GLU A 232 7.02 10.27 -6.27
N GLY A 233 7.46 10.94 -7.33
CA GLY A 233 7.07 12.32 -7.61
C GLY A 233 7.46 13.28 -6.50
N TRP A 234 8.57 13.04 -5.78
CA TRP A 234 9.05 13.90 -4.70
C TRP A 234 9.66 15.22 -5.21
N PHE A 235 10.41 15.16 -6.31
CA PHE A 235 11.00 16.34 -6.95
C PHE A 235 9.99 17.05 -7.88
N LYS A 236 10.16 18.37 -8.01
CA LYS A 236 9.54 19.20 -9.04
C LYS A 236 10.26 19.05 -10.38
N GLU A 237 9.67 19.58 -11.45
CA GLU A 237 10.22 19.50 -12.81
C GLU A 237 11.52 20.31 -12.98
N ASP A 238 11.69 21.36 -12.18
CA ASP A 238 12.90 22.17 -12.08
C ASP A 238 14.02 21.52 -11.23
N GLY A 239 13.80 20.30 -10.73
CA GLY A 239 14.72 19.57 -9.86
C GLY A 239 14.67 19.99 -8.39
N MET A 240 13.86 20.97 -8.02
CA MET A 240 13.73 21.43 -6.63
C MET A 240 12.84 20.49 -5.80
N ALA A 241 12.96 20.58 -4.47
CA ALA A 241 12.12 19.82 -3.55
C ALA A 241 10.63 20.18 -3.73
N GLY A 242 9.80 19.15 -3.89
CA GLY A 242 8.33 19.25 -3.86
C GLY A 242 7.70 18.52 -2.68
N GLY A 243 8.34 17.46 -2.20
CA GLY A 243 7.96 16.74 -0.99
C GLY A 243 8.46 17.40 0.30
N SER A 244 8.20 16.73 1.43
CA SER A 244 8.68 17.14 2.76
C SER A 244 9.98 16.42 3.13
N GLY A 245 10.80 17.03 3.98
CA GLY A 245 12.10 16.52 4.42
C GLY A 245 13.26 16.91 3.49
N ASP A 246 14.49 16.55 3.85
CA ASP A 246 15.69 16.97 3.10
C ASP A 246 15.86 16.21 1.78
N TYR A 247 15.43 14.94 1.77
CA TYR A 247 15.41 14.06 0.61
C TYR A 247 14.30 13.01 0.76
N PRO A 248 13.88 12.31 -0.31
CA PRO A 248 12.87 11.27 -0.15
C PRO A 248 13.37 10.15 0.76
N THR A 249 12.56 9.71 1.71
CA THR A 249 12.90 8.74 2.79
C THR A 249 13.88 9.26 3.85
N SER A 250 13.98 10.59 4.03
CA SER A 250 14.72 11.21 5.13
C SER A 250 14.08 11.00 6.51
N SER A 251 12.76 10.79 6.60
CA SER A 251 12.13 10.36 7.85
C SER A 251 12.48 8.90 8.15
N PRO A 252 12.86 8.55 9.39
CA PRO A 252 13.12 7.16 9.76
C PRO A 252 11.87 6.28 9.64
N GLU A 253 10.68 6.84 9.85
CA GLU A 253 9.41 6.12 9.68
C GLU A 253 9.17 5.71 8.22
N VAL A 254 9.36 6.65 7.29
CA VAL A 254 9.18 6.40 5.86
C VAL A 254 10.30 5.51 5.32
N HIS A 255 11.53 5.67 5.82
CA HIS A 255 12.65 4.78 5.52
C HIS A 255 12.35 3.33 5.91
N ALA A 256 11.86 3.09 7.13
CA ALA A 256 11.48 1.76 7.62
C ALA A 256 10.41 1.10 6.73
N ILE A 257 9.40 1.86 6.30
CA ILE A 257 8.37 1.36 5.37
C ILE A 257 8.96 1.06 3.99
N ALA A 258 9.83 1.93 3.46
CA ALA A 258 10.49 1.74 2.18
C ALA A 258 11.35 0.47 2.16
N GLU A 259 12.12 0.24 3.22
CA GLU A 259 12.90 -0.99 3.40
C GLU A 259 11.98 -2.21 3.53
N PHE A 260 10.89 -2.10 4.29
CA PHE A 260 9.92 -3.18 4.46
C PHE A 260 9.34 -3.65 3.11
N PHE A 261 8.86 -2.72 2.27
CA PHE A 261 8.29 -3.05 0.95
C PHE A 261 9.33 -3.58 -0.05
N THR A 262 10.60 -3.17 0.10
CA THR A 262 11.71 -3.74 -0.70
C THR A 262 11.95 -5.21 -0.33
N ASN A 263 11.80 -5.57 0.94
CA ASN A 263 12.00 -6.94 1.43
C ASN A 263 10.73 -7.82 1.39
N HIS A 264 9.54 -7.23 1.26
CA HIS A 264 8.25 -7.94 1.21
C HIS A 264 7.58 -7.75 -0.15
N ARG A 265 8.26 -8.22 -1.20
CA ARG A 265 7.81 -8.07 -2.58
C ARG A 265 6.49 -8.78 -2.90
N ASN A 266 5.98 -9.62 -2.00
CA ASN A 266 4.72 -10.34 -2.14
C ASN A 266 3.46 -9.49 -1.96
N ILE A 267 3.59 -8.25 -1.50
CA ILE A 267 2.47 -7.32 -1.34
C ILE A 267 1.89 -6.94 -2.71
N LEU A 268 0.61 -7.24 -2.96
CA LEU A 268 -0.12 -6.81 -4.16
C LEU A 268 -1.26 -5.82 -3.84
N MET A 269 -1.73 -5.80 -2.59
CA MET A 269 -2.75 -4.87 -2.10
C MET A 269 -2.16 -3.99 -1.00
N ALA A 270 -2.47 -2.69 -1.02
CA ALA A 270 -2.10 -1.79 0.07
C ALA A 270 -3.24 -0.80 0.41
N GLN A 271 -3.44 -0.57 1.71
CA GLN A 271 -4.37 0.41 2.26
C GLN A 271 -3.61 1.37 3.18
N PHE A 272 -3.75 2.68 2.92
CA PHE A 272 -3.20 3.74 3.74
C PHE A 272 -4.36 4.54 4.36
N TYR A 273 -4.72 4.25 5.61
CA TYR A 273 -5.80 4.96 6.29
C TYR A 273 -5.36 6.34 6.79
N HIS A 274 -6.20 7.31 6.47
CA HIS A 274 -6.15 8.70 6.88
C HIS A 274 -7.53 9.11 7.44
N THR A 275 -7.64 10.29 8.02
CA THR A 275 -8.94 10.88 8.34
C THR A 275 -8.83 12.40 8.30
N SER A 276 -9.83 13.16 7.87
CA SER A 276 -11.23 12.81 7.67
C SER A 276 -11.73 13.14 6.27
N GLY A 277 -12.85 12.54 5.87
CA GLY A 277 -13.49 12.90 4.62
C GLY A 277 -14.60 11.96 4.20
N GLY A 278 -14.57 10.69 4.61
CA GLY A 278 -15.51 9.63 4.25
C GLY A 278 -15.43 9.22 2.77
N PHE A 279 -14.23 9.13 2.20
CA PHE A 279 -14.00 8.76 0.80
C PHE A 279 -12.65 8.05 0.61
N THR A 280 -12.47 7.39 -0.53
CA THR A 280 -11.22 6.72 -0.92
C THR A 280 -10.63 7.36 -2.16
N PHE A 281 -9.32 7.59 -2.15
CA PHE A 281 -8.50 7.89 -3.31
C PHE A 281 -7.88 6.63 -3.89
N ARG A 282 -7.97 6.50 -5.21
CA ARG A 282 -7.08 5.63 -5.99
C ARG A 282 -5.92 6.44 -6.61
N PRO A 283 -4.84 5.78 -7.06
CA PRO A 283 -3.76 6.43 -7.77
C PRO A 283 -4.23 7.00 -9.14
N LEU A 284 -3.59 8.03 -9.68
CA LEU A 284 -2.44 8.77 -9.14
C LEU A 284 -2.89 10.15 -8.63
N GLY A 285 -2.17 10.70 -7.66
CA GLY A 285 -2.26 12.11 -7.30
C GLY A 285 -1.21 12.99 -7.98
N THR A 286 -0.10 12.39 -8.39
CA THR A 286 1.03 13.04 -9.07
C THR A 286 0.81 13.28 -10.55
N ALA A 287 -0.12 12.53 -11.16
CA ALA A 287 -0.40 12.54 -12.59
C ALA A 287 -1.88 12.20 -12.89
N PRO A 288 -2.41 12.62 -14.06
CA PRO A 288 -3.78 12.30 -14.44
C PRO A 288 -3.98 10.81 -14.72
N HIS A 289 -5.25 10.37 -14.64
CA HIS A 289 -5.63 8.96 -14.76
C HIS A 289 -5.17 8.26 -16.05
N ASN A 290 -4.98 8.99 -17.15
CA ASN A 290 -4.54 8.44 -18.44
C ASN A 290 -3.09 7.92 -18.42
N LYS A 291 -2.34 8.16 -17.34
CA LYS A 291 -1.02 7.55 -17.09
C LYS A 291 -1.11 6.14 -16.50
N LEU A 292 -2.28 5.76 -15.94
CA LEU A 292 -2.55 4.38 -15.54
C LEU A 292 -2.95 3.55 -16.76
N HIS A 293 -2.68 2.25 -16.67
CA HIS A 293 -3.17 1.33 -17.69
C HIS A 293 -4.71 1.19 -17.57
N PRO A 294 -5.49 1.19 -18.68
CA PRO A 294 -6.94 1.11 -18.61
C PRO A 294 -7.48 -0.10 -17.84
N LYS A 295 -6.80 -1.25 -17.92
CA LYS A 295 -7.11 -2.44 -17.12
C LYS A 295 -7.03 -2.19 -15.61
N ASP A 296 -6.01 -1.46 -15.15
CA ASP A 296 -5.85 -1.15 -13.73
C ASP A 296 -6.90 -0.13 -13.28
N VAL A 297 -7.23 0.85 -14.13
CA VAL A 297 -8.34 1.80 -13.88
C VAL A 297 -9.66 1.05 -13.70
N ALA A 298 -9.95 0.07 -14.56
CA ALA A 298 -11.15 -0.75 -14.44
C ALA A 298 -11.19 -1.58 -13.14
N VAL A 299 -10.05 -2.16 -12.72
CA VAL A 299 -9.95 -2.86 -11.44
C VAL A 299 -10.22 -1.92 -10.27
N PHE A 300 -9.61 -0.74 -10.28
CA PHE A 300 -9.85 0.23 -9.22
C PHE A 300 -11.29 0.74 -9.21
N ASP A 301 -11.84 1.22 -10.33
CA ASP A 301 -13.13 1.91 -10.33
C ASP A 301 -14.31 0.93 -10.33
N MET A 302 -14.30 -0.07 -11.22
CA MET A 302 -15.48 -0.90 -11.49
C MET A 302 -15.52 -2.17 -10.63
N ILE A 303 -14.44 -2.52 -9.95
CA ILE A 303 -14.40 -3.65 -9.00
C ILE A 303 -14.27 -3.12 -7.57
N MET A 304 -13.19 -2.44 -7.24
CA MET A 304 -12.95 -1.96 -5.87
C MET A 304 -13.85 -0.78 -5.52
N GLY A 305 -13.91 0.24 -6.36
CA GLY A 305 -14.70 1.45 -6.16
C GLY A 305 -16.18 1.15 -6.10
N LYS A 306 -16.70 0.38 -7.06
CA LYS A 306 -18.07 -0.13 -7.02
C LYS A 306 -18.39 -0.80 -5.68
N LYS A 307 -17.55 -1.73 -5.22
CA LYS A 307 -17.80 -2.43 -3.95
C LYS A 307 -17.71 -1.50 -2.74
N TYR A 308 -16.79 -0.55 -2.77
CA TYR A 308 -16.65 0.44 -1.71
C TYR A 308 -17.90 1.31 -1.57
N LEU A 309 -18.44 1.83 -2.69
CA LEU A 309 -19.67 2.62 -2.70
C LEU A 309 -20.87 1.82 -2.18
N GLU A 310 -21.02 0.56 -2.59
CA GLU A 310 -22.04 -0.34 -2.04
C GLU A 310 -21.94 -0.48 -0.52
N ILE A 311 -20.72 -0.62 0.03
CA ILE A 311 -20.49 -0.78 1.47
C ILE A 311 -20.84 0.50 2.24
N ILE A 312 -20.47 1.66 1.70
CA ILE A 312 -20.74 2.95 2.37
C ILE A 312 -22.15 3.49 2.09
N GLY A 313 -22.96 2.78 1.30
CA GLY A 313 -24.32 3.18 0.92
C GLY A 313 -24.37 4.38 -0.02
N GLU A 314 -23.35 4.58 -0.85
CA GLU A 314 -23.32 5.63 -1.89
C GLU A 314 -23.71 5.06 -3.25
N GLU A 315 -24.35 5.89 -4.09
CA GLU A 315 -24.81 5.46 -5.42
C GLU A 315 -23.62 5.06 -6.31
N VAL A 316 -23.72 3.88 -6.91
CA VAL A 316 -22.77 3.41 -7.91
C VAL A 316 -23.08 4.07 -9.27
N PRO A 317 -22.11 4.70 -9.94
CA PRO A 317 -22.30 5.27 -11.28
C PRO A 317 -22.84 4.25 -12.28
N GLU A 318 -23.80 4.65 -13.13
CA GLU A 318 -24.39 3.77 -14.15
C GLU A 318 -23.33 3.19 -15.11
N ALA A 319 -22.30 3.96 -15.44
CA ALA A 319 -21.17 3.49 -16.26
C ALA A 319 -20.40 2.31 -15.64
N TRP A 320 -20.45 2.14 -14.31
CA TRP A 320 -19.82 1.01 -13.62
C TRP A 320 -20.76 -0.20 -13.52
N LYS A 321 -22.08 0.03 -13.60
CA LYS A 321 -23.09 -1.03 -13.71
C LYS A 321 -23.18 -1.58 -15.13
N LYS A 322 -22.98 -0.73 -16.14
CA LYS A 322 -23.09 -1.03 -17.59
C LYS A 322 -21.80 -0.70 -18.36
N PRO A 323 -20.67 -1.34 -18.03
CA PRO A 323 -19.36 -1.01 -18.59
C PRO A 323 -19.26 -1.27 -20.12
N GLU A 324 -20.12 -2.10 -20.69
CA GLU A 324 -20.24 -2.30 -22.13
C GLU A 324 -20.75 -1.05 -22.87
N SER A 325 -21.42 -0.15 -22.16
CA SER A 325 -21.98 1.09 -22.71
C SER A 325 -21.05 2.30 -22.54
N LEU A 326 -19.78 2.10 -22.17
CA LEU A 326 -18.84 3.22 -21.91
C LEU A 326 -18.71 4.18 -23.08
N SER A 327 -18.69 3.70 -24.32
CA SER A 327 -18.62 4.58 -25.50
C SER A 327 -19.80 5.56 -25.55
N LYS A 328 -21.02 5.09 -25.22
CA LYS A 328 -22.22 5.94 -25.14
C LYS A 328 -22.07 6.99 -24.03
N PHE A 329 -21.66 6.59 -22.83
CA PHE A 329 -21.47 7.53 -21.72
C PHE A 329 -20.40 8.59 -21.99
N LYS A 330 -19.34 8.24 -22.76
CA LYS A 330 -18.34 9.23 -23.19
C LYS A 330 -18.95 10.30 -24.09
N GLU A 331 -19.78 9.91 -25.06
CA GLU A 331 -20.47 10.86 -25.94
C GLU A 331 -21.43 11.75 -25.14
N GLU A 332 -22.24 11.18 -24.25
CA GLU A 332 -23.16 11.95 -23.39
C GLU A 332 -22.42 12.97 -22.50
N LEU A 333 -21.23 12.63 -22.00
CA LEU A 333 -20.45 13.53 -21.16
C LEU A 333 -19.79 14.68 -21.93
N LYS A 334 -19.56 14.56 -23.25
CA LYS A 334 -19.02 15.68 -24.04
C LYS A 334 -19.93 16.91 -23.99
N GLU A 335 -21.23 16.69 -23.87
CA GLU A 335 -22.24 17.75 -23.80
C GLU A 335 -22.44 18.27 -22.36
N LYS A 336 -22.22 17.41 -21.35
CA LYS A 336 -22.61 17.68 -19.96
C LYS A 336 -21.47 18.05 -19.02
N SER A 337 -20.24 17.64 -19.32
CA SER A 337 -19.08 17.82 -18.42
C SER A 337 -18.04 18.76 -19.00
N LYS A 338 -17.43 19.57 -18.13
CA LYS A 338 -16.23 20.36 -18.44
C LYS A 338 -14.93 19.62 -18.07
N ASN A 339 -15.03 18.46 -17.42
CA ASN A 339 -13.90 17.65 -17.01
C ASN A 339 -13.48 16.72 -18.16
N LYS A 340 -12.43 17.11 -18.89
CA LYS A 340 -11.87 16.31 -20.01
C LYS A 340 -11.50 14.87 -19.61
N TYR A 341 -11.13 14.64 -18.35
CA TYR A 341 -10.77 13.32 -17.86
C TYR A 341 -12.00 12.45 -17.58
N ALA A 342 -13.08 13.04 -17.07
CA ALA A 342 -14.37 12.36 -16.95
C ALA A 342 -14.91 11.97 -18.33
N ILE A 343 -14.85 12.87 -19.32
CA ILE A 343 -15.22 12.59 -20.71
C ILE A 343 -14.39 11.44 -21.27
N ALA A 344 -13.06 11.49 -21.15
CA ALA A 344 -12.18 10.43 -21.67
C ALA A 344 -12.45 9.06 -21.04
N ARG A 345 -12.87 9.05 -19.77
CA ARG A 345 -13.17 7.85 -18.99
C ARG A 345 -14.60 7.34 -19.17
N GLY A 346 -15.56 8.22 -19.48
CA GLY A 346 -16.98 7.90 -19.62
C GLY A 346 -17.78 7.97 -18.32
N TYR A 347 -17.24 8.60 -17.26
CA TYR A 347 -17.96 8.86 -16.01
C TYR A 347 -17.26 9.93 -15.17
N GLU A 348 -18.07 10.69 -14.44
CA GLU A 348 -17.62 11.47 -13.29
C GLU A 348 -17.33 10.54 -12.11
N LEU A 349 -16.32 10.89 -11.32
CA LEU A 349 -16.01 10.13 -10.12
C LEU A 349 -17.01 10.48 -9.02
N PRO A 350 -17.59 9.48 -8.32
CA PRO A 350 -18.49 9.72 -7.20
C PRO A 350 -17.73 10.36 -6.03
N ARG A 351 -18.45 10.79 -4.99
CA ARG A 351 -17.84 11.47 -3.85
C ARG A 351 -17.04 10.49 -2.99
N GLY A 352 -17.54 9.28 -2.80
CA GLY A 352 -16.90 8.21 -2.03
C GLY A 352 -15.69 7.57 -2.68
N TRP A 353 -15.50 7.69 -4.00
CA TRP A 353 -14.36 7.10 -4.72
C TRP A 353 -13.78 8.06 -5.76
N ARG A 354 -12.54 8.52 -5.51
CA ARG A 354 -11.94 9.67 -6.19
C ARG A 354 -10.51 9.43 -6.62
N VAL A 355 -9.97 10.39 -7.35
CA VAL A 355 -8.53 10.59 -7.56
C VAL A 355 -8.11 11.85 -6.83
N SER A 356 -6.90 11.89 -6.30
CA SER A 356 -6.38 13.10 -5.65
C SER A 356 -5.92 14.13 -6.67
N TYR A 357 -5.50 13.72 -7.88
CA TYR A 357 -5.15 14.63 -8.97
C TYR A 357 -6.30 15.61 -9.26
N ASN A 358 -5.98 16.90 -9.35
CA ASN A 358 -6.99 17.92 -9.63
C ASN A 358 -7.31 17.92 -11.12
N GLU A 359 -8.32 17.14 -11.51
CA GLU A 359 -8.76 16.98 -12.90
C GLU A 359 -9.30 18.28 -13.52
N THR A 360 -9.87 19.20 -12.72
CA THR A 360 -10.47 20.45 -13.22
C THR A 360 -9.44 21.56 -13.46
N ARG A 361 -8.40 21.63 -12.63
CA ARG A 361 -7.29 22.58 -12.79
C ARG A 361 -6.10 21.98 -13.54
N ASP A 362 -6.23 20.72 -13.94
CA ASP A 362 -5.18 19.92 -14.55
C ASP A 362 -3.85 20.00 -13.80
N ARG A 363 -3.90 19.74 -12.49
CA ARG A 363 -2.77 19.94 -11.59
C ARG A 363 -2.58 18.75 -10.65
N ARG A 364 -1.31 18.38 -10.46
CA ARG A 364 -0.86 17.48 -9.39
C ARG A 364 -1.42 17.92 -8.03
N TYR A 365 -1.83 16.95 -7.22
CA TYR A 365 -2.29 17.18 -5.85
C TYR A 365 -1.14 17.56 -4.91
N ALA A 366 -0.15 16.68 -4.83
CA ALA A 366 0.97 16.77 -3.91
C ALA A 366 2.13 15.89 -4.41
N TYR A 367 3.23 15.90 -3.66
CA TYR A 367 4.49 15.20 -3.94
C TYR A 367 4.74 14.12 -2.89
N GLY A 368 5.45 13.06 -3.26
CA GLY A 368 5.96 12.06 -2.31
C GLY A 368 4.90 11.28 -1.51
N MET A 369 3.82 10.88 -2.17
CA MET A 369 2.70 10.14 -1.53
C MET A 369 2.93 8.63 -1.52
N ALA A 370 2.59 7.97 -0.41
CA ALA A 370 2.75 6.53 -0.22
C ALA A 370 1.99 5.69 -1.25
N MET A 371 0.74 6.08 -1.53
CA MET A 371 -0.14 5.40 -2.48
C MET A 371 0.45 5.38 -3.91
N ASP A 372 0.87 6.54 -4.41
CA ASP A 372 1.47 6.67 -5.75
C ASP A 372 2.78 5.88 -5.82
N TRP A 373 3.62 5.97 -4.79
CA TRP A 373 4.87 5.22 -4.70
C TRP A 373 4.67 3.71 -4.74
N ALA A 374 3.74 3.17 -3.94
CA ALA A 374 3.46 1.74 -3.94
C ALA A 374 2.98 1.23 -5.31
N TYR A 375 2.13 2.00 -6.01
CA TYR A 375 1.66 1.64 -7.35
C TYR A 375 2.80 1.72 -8.38
N MET A 376 3.49 2.86 -8.46
CA MET A 376 4.46 3.15 -9.51
C MET A 376 5.76 2.37 -9.37
N GLN A 377 6.25 2.16 -8.15
CA GLN A 377 7.52 1.47 -7.93
C GLN A 377 7.34 -0.05 -7.86
N TYR A 378 6.23 -0.52 -7.29
CA TYR A 378 6.09 -1.93 -6.92
C TYR A 378 4.90 -2.66 -7.52
N GLY A 379 4.06 -1.96 -8.28
CA GLY A 379 2.95 -2.55 -9.00
C GLY A 379 1.91 -3.14 -8.05
N ILE A 380 1.48 -2.31 -7.10
CA ILE A 380 0.55 -2.65 -6.02
C ILE A 380 -0.78 -1.93 -6.30
N TYR A 381 -1.91 -2.61 -6.10
CA TYR A 381 -3.22 -1.96 -6.00
C TYR A 381 -3.31 -1.21 -4.66
N SER A 382 -2.65 -0.05 -4.59
CA SER A 382 -2.62 0.83 -3.43
C SER A 382 -3.76 1.84 -3.47
N ILE A 383 -4.35 2.12 -2.31
CA ILE A 383 -5.38 3.15 -2.13
C ILE A 383 -5.18 3.87 -0.80
N THR A 384 -5.69 5.11 -0.72
CA THR A 384 -5.74 5.91 0.50
C THR A 384 -7.19 6.19 0.85
N THR A 385 -7.58 6.02 2.10
CA THR A 385 -8.95 6.28 2.53
C THR A 385 -8.98 7.31 3.63
N GLU A 386 -9.76 8.37 3.42
CA GLU A 386 -10.12 9.37 4.42
C GLU A 386 -11.38 8.87 5.13
N LEU A 387 -11.22 8.35 6.35
CA LEU A 387 -12.22 7.51 7.00
C LEU A 387 -13.50 8.24 7.43
N TRP A 388 -13.38 9.18 8.36
CA TRP A 388 -14.54 9.73 9.09
C TRP A 388 -15.31 10.78 8.28
N ASN A 389 -16.62 10.64 8.17
CA ASN A 389 -17.54 11.73 7.86
C ASN A 389 -18.79 11.62 8.74
N PRO A 390 -19.02 12.57 9.67
CA PRO A 390 -20.17 12.51 10.58
C PRO A 390 -21.51 12.46 9.86
N GLN A 391 -21.67 13.12 8.70
CA GLN A 391 -22.91 13.05 7.91
C GLN A 391 -23.19 11.65 7.35
N LYS A 392 -22.19 10.77 7.25
CA LYS A 392 -22.35 9.41 6.72
C LYS A 392 -22.18 8.31 7.77
N ASP A 393 -21.52 8.64 8.87
CA ASP A 393 -21.10 7.67 9.88
C ASP A 393 -21.86 7.81 11.20
N ILE A 394 -22.57 8.92 11.41
CA ILE A 394 -23.52 9.06 12.52
C ILE A 394 -24.93 8.76 11.99
N LYS A 395 -25.59 7.80 12.63
CA LYS A 395 -26.97 7.44 12.31
C LYS A 395 -27.90 8.65 12.48
N ASP A 396 -28.79 8.86 11.52
CA ASP A 396 -29.79 9.93 11.50
C ASP A 396 -29.20 11.36 11.59
N PHE A 397 -27.92 11.51 11.22
CA PHE A 397 -27.26 12.82 11.22
C PHE A 397 -27.76 13.69 10.05
N PRO A 398 -28.11 14.97 10.30
CA PRO A 398 -28.63 15.84 9.26
C PRO A 398 -27.63 16.03 8.10
N GLN A 399 -28.15 16.09 6.87
CA GLN A 399 -27.34 16.37 5.69
C GLN A 399 -27.32 17.87 5.41
N PHE A 400 -26.14 18.41 5.13
CA PHE A 400 -25.94 19.81 4.82
C PHE A 400 -25.16 19.97 3.51
N ASP A 401 -25.58 20.95 2.71
CA ASP A 401 -24.97 21.37 1.45
C ASP A 401 -24.90 22.92 1.35
N GLY A 402 -24.22 23.43 0.32
CA GLY A 402 -24.01 24.86 0.14
C GLY A 402 -22.89 25.48 1.00
N ALA A 403 -22.84 26.81 1.01
CA ALA A 403 -21.75 27.59 1.62
C ALA A 403 -21.68 27.43 3.14
N ASP A 404 -22.83 27.30 3.80
CA ASP A 404 -22.94 27.22 5.27
C ASP A 404 -22.91 25.77 5.80
N ALA A 405 -22.78 24.77 4.93
CA ALA A 405 -22.82 23.36 5.32
C ALA A 405 -21.82 23.01 6.42
N ARG A 406 -20.65 23.67 6.41
CA ARG A 406 -19.62 23.45 7.42
C ARG A 406 -20.11 23.88 8.81
N ILE A 407 -20.63 25.09 8.95
CA ILE A 407 -21.03 25.61 10.27
C ILE A 407 -22.28 24.87 10.77
N GLN A 408 -23.22 24.54 9.88
CA GLN A 408 -24.40 23.74 10.22
C GLN A 408 -24.01 22.35 10.74
N ARG A 409 -23.03 21.70 10.10
CA ARG A 409 -22.47 20.42 10.56
C ARG A 409 -21.79 20.54 11.92
N GLU A 410 -21.01 21.60 12.15
CA GLU A 410 -20.35 21.83 13.45
C GLU A 410 -21.39 22.05 14.57
N ARG A 411 -22.48 22.79 14.32
CA ARG A 411 -23.61 22.93 15.27
C ARG A 411 -24.28 21.59 15.57
N ALA A 412 -24.58 20.81 14.53
CA ALA A 412 -25.19 19.49 14.69
C ALA A 412 -24.28 18.51 15.44
N LEU A 413 -22.95 18.60 15.25
CA LEU A 413 -21.98 17.82 16.02
C LEU A 413 -21.94 18.21 17.50
N LEU A 414 -22.00 19.51 17.81
CA LEU A 414 -22.08 19.97 19.21
C LEU A 414 -23.34 19.44 19.89
N LYS A 415 -24.50 19.56 19.23
CA LYS A 415 -25.76 18.99 19.71
C LYS A 415 -25.66 17.48 19.91
N TYR A 416 -25.13 16.74 18.94
CA TYR A 416 -24.96 15.30 19.04
C TYR A 416 -24.07 14.93 20.24
N GLN A 417 -22.96 15.63 20.45
CA GLN A 417 -22.08 15.30 21.57
C GLN A 417 -22.64 15.71 22.94
N ASP A 418 -23.46 16.77 23.01
CA ASP A 418 -24.21 17.12 24.21
C ASP A 418 -25.17 15.98 24.58
N GLU A 419 -25.95 15.49 23.62
CA GLU A 419 -26.96 14.45 23.83
C GLU A 419 -26.35 13.07 24.11
N LYS A 420 -25.27 12.68 23.42
CA LYS A 420 -24.71 11.33 23.50
C LYS A 420 -23.57 11.18 24.49
N TYR A 421 -22.78 12.23 24.71
CA TYR A 421 -21.61 12.17 25.58
C TYR A 421 -21.70 13.14 26.76
N GLY A 422 -22.85 13.82 26.94
CA GLY A 422 -23.06 14.74 28.05
C GLY A 422 -22.13 15.96 28.01
N GLY A 423 -21.77 16.42 26.82
CA GLY A 423 -20.88 17.57 26.64
C GLY A 423 -19.39 17.29 26.85
N LYS A 424 -18.99 16.04 27.17
CA LYS A 424 -17.63 15.70 27.60
C LYS A 424 -16.56 15.79 26.50
N LEU A 425 -16.94 15.98 25.24
CA LEU A 425 -16.00 16.08 24.12
C LEU A 425 -15.61 17.54 23.80
N PHE A 426 -16.20 18.49 24.53
CA PHE A 426 -16.03 19.92 24.35
C PHE A 426 -15.83 20.59 25.71
N VAL A 427 -14.81 21.44 25.83
CA VAL A 427 -14.58 22.26 27.02
C VAL A 427 -15.41 23.55 26.89
N PRO A 428 -16.37 23.83 27.79
CA PRO A 428 -17.14 25.07 27.74
C PRO A 428 -16.24 26.31 27.83
N TRP A 429 -16.51 27.30 26.98
CA TRP A 429 -15.78 28.57 27.03
C TRP A 429 -15.92 29.25 28.39
N LYS A 430 -14.78 29.59 29.00
CA LYS A 430 -14.71 30.31 30.28
C LYS A 430 -13.82 31.54 30.12
N LYS A 431 -14.17 32.62 30.82
CA LYS A 431 -13.30 33.80 30.90
C LYS A 431 -11.91 33.39 31.40
N PHE A 432 -10.88 33.85 30.71
CA PHE A 432 -9.50 33.56 31.05
C PHE A 432 -8.63 34.77 30.70
N LYS A 433 -7.66 35.07 31.56
CA LYS A 433 -6.69 36.13 31.33
C LYS A 433 -5.38 35.49 30.88
N HIS A 434 -5.11 35.56 29.59
CA HIS A 434 -3.87 35.10 29.00
C HIS A 434 -2.69 35.95 29.49
N PRO A 435 -1.51 35.35 29.78
CA PRO A 435 -0.38 36.11 30.30
C PRO A 435 0.06 37.27 29.38
N GLU A 436 0.08 37.03 28.06
CA GLU A 436 0.53 37.98 27.04
C GLU A 436 -0.64 38.63 26.26
N LEU A 437 -1.73 37.90 26.01
CA LEU A 437 -2.85 38.38 25.18
C LEU A 437 -3.98 39.05 25.97
N GLY A 438 -3.92 39.02 27.30
CA GLY A 438 -4.92 39.65 28.17
C GLY A 438 -6.26 38.90 28.19
N GLU A 439 -7.35 39.67 28.31
CA GLU A 439 -8.69 39.13 28.54
C GLU A 439 -9.27 38.39 27.32
N GLY A 440 -9.75 37.17 27.53
CA GLY A 440 -10.45 36.39 26.52
C GLY A 440 -11.23 35.24 27.12
N GLU A 441 -11.46 34.21 26.32
CA GLU A 441 -12.13 32.97 26.73
C GLU A 441 -11.30 31.77 26.30
N ILE A 442 -11.24 30.76 27.16
CA ILE A 442 -10.53 29.49 26.95
C ILE A 442 -11.53 28.33 26.90
N GLY A 443 -11.34 27.39 25.98
CA GLY A 443 -12.23 26.25 25.76
C GLY A 443 -12.26 25.80 24.30
N GLY A 444 -13.27 25.01 23.94
CA GLY A 444 -13.44 24.50 22.57
C GLY A 444 -13.45 22.98 22.47
N TRP A 445 -13.35 22.47 21.24
CA TRP A 445 -13.26 21.04 21.01
C TRP A 445 -11.97 20.47 21.57
N ILE A 446 -12.05 19.37 22.33
CA ILE A 446 -10.87 18.61 22.71
C ILE A 446 -10.23 18.07 21.42
N PRO A 447 -8.92 18.35 21.15
CA PRO A 447 -8.34 18.16 19.82
C PRO A 447 -8.50 16.77 19.22
N LYS A 448 -8.41 15.71 20.05
CA LYS A 448 -8.55 14.32 19.59
C LYS A 448 -9.91 14.03 18.95
N TYR A 449 -10.98 14.74 19.31
CA TYR A 449 -12.34 14.50 18.79
C TYR A 449 -12.73 15.39 17.60
N ARG A 450 -11.86 16.30 17.17
CA ARG A 450 -12.21 17.28 16.11
C ARG A 450 -12.31 16.68 14.70
N SER A 451 -11.47 15.71 14.37
CA SER A 451 -11.36 15.14 13.00
C SER A 451 -11.25 13.61 12.98
N ASN A 452 -11.52 12.98 14.12
CA ASN A 452 -11.56 11.53 14.28
C ASN A 452 -12.99 11.06 14.54
N ALA A 453 -13.25 9.79 14.24
CA ALA A 453 -14.54 9.20 14.55
C ALA A 453 -14.80 9.21 16.06
N LEU A 454 -16.01 9.61 16.45
CA LEU A 454 -16.40 9.69 17.85
C LEU A 454 -16.51 8.27 18.45
N PRO A 455 -16.15 8.09 19.74
CA PRO A 455 -16.12 6.77 20.37
C PRO A 455 -17.51 6.12 20.44
N GLY A 456 -17.56 4.79 20.45
CA GLY A 456 -18.79 4.01 20.46
C GLY A 456 -19.28 3.69 19.04
N GLU A 457 -20.60 3.73 18.83
CA GLU A 457 -21.24 3.33 17.57
C GLU A 457 -20.65 3.99 16.31
N PRO A 458 -20.33 5.30 16.28
CA PRO A 458 -19.78 5.91 15.07
C PRO A 458 -18.41 5.30 14.67
N LEU A 459 -17.49 5.16 15.62
CA LEU A 459 -16.18 4.53 15.38
C LEU A 459 -16.32 3.06 15.00
N LEU A 460 -17.19 2.30 15.67
CA LEU A 460 -17.44 0.89 15.33
C LEU A 460 -17.99 0.74 13.91
N GLY A 461 -18.93 1.61 13.51
CA GLY A 461 -19.47 1.64 12.15
C GLY A 461 -18.41 1.92 11.09
N VAL A 462 -17.50 2.87 11.35
CA VAL A 462 -16.33 3.13 10.48
C VAL A 462 -15.47 1.86 10.39
N CYS A 463 -15.10 1.27 11.53
CA CYS A 463 -14.26 0.07 11.56
C CYS A 463 -14.88 -1.10 10.78
N GLU A 464 -16.18 -1.35 10.95
CA GLU A 464 -16.86 -2.46 10.28
C GLU A 464 -16.94 -2.27 8.76
N LYS A 465 -17.29 -1.07 8.28
CA LYS A 465 -17.31 -0.76 6.83
C LYS A 465 -15.95 -1.07 6.19
N HIS A 466 -14.87 -0.64 6.83
CA HIS A 466 -13.53 -0.80 6.30
C HIS A 466 -12.99 -2.23 6.43
N TRP A 467 -13.33 -2.95 7.50
CA TRP A 467 -13.09 -4.39 7.59
C TRP A 467 -13.76 -5.15 6.43
N GLN A 468 -15.04 -4.90 6.17
CA GLN A 468 -15.76 -5.57 5.08
C GLN A 468 -15.12 -5.30 3.71
N PHE A 469 -14.61 -4.09 3.51
CA PHE A 469 -13.91 -3.73 2.29
C PHE A 469 -12.56 -4.44 2.15
N GLU A 470 -11.76 -4.52 3.22
CA GLU A 470 -10.49 -5.26 3.17
C GLU A 470 -10.68 -6.77 3.04
N LEU A 471 -11.73 -7.32 3.64
CA LEU A 471 -12.12 -8.73 3.45
C LEU A 471 -12.50 -9.00 1.99
N PHE A 472 -13.20 -8.07 1.33
CA PHE A 472 -13.46 -8.15 -0.10
C PHE A 472 -12.17 -8.11 -0.93
N ARG A 473 -11.27 -7.15 -0.64
CA ARG A 473 -9.99 -7.00 -1.37
C ARG A 473 -9.06 -8.21 -1.19
N ALA A 474 -9.03 -8.80 0.00
CA ALA A 474 -8.32 -10.06 0.25
C ALA A 474 -8.84 -11.17 -0.69
N GLY A 475 -10.16 -11.24 -0.89
CA GLY A 475 -10.77 -12.18 -1.83
C GLY A 475 -10.47 -11.94 -3.32
N LEU A 476 -9.77 -10.85 -3.67
CA LEU A 476 -9.36 -10.56 -5.06
C LEU A 476 -7.95 -11.07 -5.39
N GLN A 477 -7.14 -11.44 -4.41
CA GLN A 477 -5.74 -11.79 -4.60
C GLN A 477 -5.55 -12.99 -5.56
N PRO A 478 -4.41 -13.07 -6.28
CA PRO A 478 -4.04 -14.22 -7.09
C PRO A 478 -3.80 -15.46 -6.23
N GLU A 479 -4.00 -16.65 -6.81
CA GLU A 479 -3.73 -17.93 -6.17
C GLU A 479 -3.06 -18.86 -7.19
N VAL A 480 -1.73 -18.96 -7.13
CA VAL A 480 -1.00 -19.82 -8.06
C VAL A 480 -0.97 -21.25 -7.56
N VAL A 481 -1.29 -22.20 -8.45
CA VAL A 481 -1.31 -23.64 -8.17
C VAL A 481 -0.63 -24.45 -9.27
N ILE A 482 -0.14 -25.64 -8.91
CA ILE A 482 0.30 -26.68 -9.84
C ILE A 482 -0.88 -27.65 -10.00
N SER A 483 -1.69 -27.47 -11.04
CA SER A 483 -2.91 -28.24 -11.25
C SER A 483 -2.63 -29.67 -11.75
N ASP A 484 -1.59 -29.84 -12.57
CA ASP A 484 -1.13 -31.15 -13.03
C ASP A 484 0.39 -31.17 -13.16
N ALA A 485 1.00 -32.33 -12.89
CA ALA A 485 2.43 -32.52 -13.09
C ALA A 485 2.73 -34.01 -13.28
N LYS A 486 3.27 -34.36 -14.45
CA LYS A 486 3.54 -35.73 -14.87
C LYS A 486 4.98 -35.87 -15.33
N ALA A 487 5.60 -36.99 -15.00
CA ALA A 487 6.93 -37.36 -15.44
C ALA A 487 6.86 -38.76 -16.06
N ARG A 488 6.96 -38.84 -17.39
CA ARG A 488 6.83 -40.09 -18.15
C ARG A 488 8.19 -40.55 -18.62
N VAL A 489 8.56 -41.80 -18.31
CA VAL A 489 9.78 -42.40 -18.87
C VAL A 489 9.58 -42.65 -20.36
N LEU A 490 10.46 -42.10 -21.19
CA LEU A 490 10.49 -42.36 -22.63
C LEU A 490 11.51 -43.44 -22.98
N TYR A 491 12.59 -43.53 -22.20
CA TYR A 491 13.67 -44.47 -22.45
C TYR A 491 14.43 -44.77 -21.16
N THR A 492 14.89 -46.01 -21.00
CA THR A 492 15.77 -46.44 -19.90
C THR A 492 16.97 -47.18 -20.48
N THR A 493 18.16 -46.90 -19.95
CA THR A 493 19.37 -47.68 -20.24
C THR A 493 20.11 -48.00 -18.96
N ASN A 494 20.68 -49.21 -18.90
CA ASN A 494 21.45 -49.67 -17.75
C ASN A 494 22.93 -49.27 -17.80
N ASN A 495 23.46 -48.95 -19.00
CA ASN A 495 24.88 -48.68 -19.23
C ASN A 495 25.06 -47.51 -20.22
N ALA A 496 24.78 -46.28 -19.80
CA ALA A 496 25.07 -45.09 -20.60
C ALA A 496 26.58 -44.77 -20.57
N ASN A 497 27.17 -44.51 -21.73
CA ASN A 497 28.55 -44.02 -21.85
C ASN A 497 28.55 -42.61 -22.45
N THR A 498 29.45 -41.74 -21.99
CA THR A 498 29.74 -40.51 -22.75
C THR A 498 30.40 -40.85 -24.09
N ALA A 499 30.28 -40.00 -25.10
CA ALA A 499 31.02 -40.14 -26.35
C ALA A 499 31.64 -38.78 -26.70
N GLY A 500 32.96 -38.76 -26.91
CA GLY A 500 33.68 -37.59 -27.42
C GLY A 500 33.78 -37.69 -28.92
N VAL A 501 33.41 -36.64 -29.65
CA VAL A 501 33.57 -36.56 -31.10
C VAL A 501 34.70 -35.59 -31.39
N SER A 502 35.74 -36.07 -32.08
CA SER A 502 36.82 -35.23 -32.61
C SER A 502 36.91 -35.42 -34.10
N GLN A 503 36.98 -34.33 -34.86
CA GLN A 503 37.10 -34.35 -36.31
C GLN A 503 38.47 -33.81 -36.72
N LYS A 504 39.16 -34.50 -37.63
CA LYS A 504 40.42 -34.06 -38.23
C LYS A 504 40.34 -34.31 -39.74
N GLY A 505 40.27 -33.23 -40.53
CA GLY A 505 39.91 -33.33 -41.95
C GLY A 505 38.50 -33.89 -42.15
N ASP A 506 38.34 -34.81 -43.10
CA ASP A 506 37.07 -35.48 -43.39
C ASP A 506 36.79 -36.68 -42.47
N GLN A 507 37.69 -36.97 -41.53
CA GLN A 507 37.58 -38.12 -40.63
C GLN A 507 36.98 -37.71 -39.28
N VAL A 508 35.86 -38.33 -38.91
CA VAL A 508 35.22 -38.19 -37.59
C VAL A 508 35.59 -39.39 -36.72
N THR A 509 36.26 -39.14 -35.60
CA THR A 509 36.58 -40.18 -34.61
C THR A 509 35.66 -40.05 -33.41
N ILE A 510 34.95 -41.12 -33.06
CA ILE A 510 34.11 -41.21 -31.87
C ILE A 510 34.86 -42.02 -30.81
N LYS A 511 35.28 -41.37 -29.72
CA LYS A 511 35.85 -42.05 -28.56
C LYS A 511 34.74 -42.39 -27.56
N LYS A 512 34.59 -43.68 -27.26
CA LYS A 512 33.73 -44.15 -26.16
C LYS A 512 34.31 -43.62 -24.84
N GLY A 513 33.54 -42.81 -24.14
CA GLY A 513 33.92 -42.14 -22.89
C GLY A 513 33.55 -42.93 -21.64
N LYS A 514 33.64 -42.27 -20.48
CA LYS A 514 33.37 -42.87 -19.15
C LYS A 514 31.94 -43.41 -19.04
N SER A 515 31.79 -44.57 -18.39
CA SER A 515 30.50 -45.13 -17.98
C SER A 515 29.83 -44.22 -16.97
N LYS A 516 28.58 -43.83 -17.24
CA LYS A 516 27.76 -43.01 -16.35
C LYS A 516 26.73 -43.82 -15.55
N GLY A 517 26.51 -45.10 -15.87
CA GLY A 517 25.56 -45.97 -15.16
C GLY A 517 24.13 -45.94 -15.72
N ARG A 518 23.13 -46.12 -14.85
CA ARG A 518 21.69 -46.20 -15.18
C ARG A 518 21.09 -44.83 -15.49
N TYR A 519 20.54 -44.65 -16.70
CA TYR A 519 19.93 -43.39 -17.14
C TYR A 519 18.49 -43.59 -17.60
N LYS A 520 17.65 -42.62 -17.31
CA LYS A 520 16.29 -42.50 -17.83
C LYS A 520 16.14 -41.20 -18.60
N ILE A 521 15.56 -41.26 -19.81
CA ILE A 521 15.07 -40.06 -20.49
C ILE A 521 13.60 -39.89 -20.12
N ILE A 522 13.28 -38.73 -19.57
CA ILE A 522 11.97 -38.43 -18.98
C ILE A 522 11.41 -37.19 -19.64
N GLU A 523 10.15 -37.29 -20.07
CA GLU A 523 9.33 -36.12 -20.43
C GLU A 523 8.56 -35.66 -19.19
N VAL A 524 8.78 -34.41 -18.79
CA VAL A 524 8.07 -33.79 -17.68
C VAL A 524 7.09 -32.77 -18.25
N THR A 525 5.80 -32.93 -17.98
CA THR A 525 4.74 -31.98 -18.37
C THR A 525 4.06 -31.43 -17.11
N VAL A 526 3.89 -30.11 -17.05
CA VAL A 526 3.32 -29.42 -15.89
C VAL A 526 2.28 -28.41 -16.35
N LYS A 527 1.13 -28.40 -15.68
CA LYS A 527 0.09 -27.38 -15.81
C LYS A 527 0.06 -26.50 -14.57
N ILE A 528 0.10 -25.21 -14.80
CA ILE A 528 0.17 -24.16 -13.79
C ILE A 528 -0.99 -23.23 -14.04
N GLU A 529 -1.63 -22.79 -12.96
CA GLU A 529 -2.84 -21.98 -13.05
C GLU A 529 -2.84 -20.91 -11.98
N ASN A 530 -3.29 -19.70 -12.32
CA ASN A 530 -3.81 -18.75 -11.35
C ASN A 530 -5.31 -19.02 -11.17
N LYS A 531 -5.72 -19.44 -9.98
CA LYS A 531 -7.13 -19.61 -9.59
C LYS A 531 -7.73 -18.36 -8.94
N GLY A 532 -6.88 -17.40 -8.56
CA GLY A 532 -7.31 -16.17 -7.94
C GLY A 532 -8.03 -15.25 -8.91
N LYS A 533 -8.77 -14.28 -8.36
CA LYS A 533 -9.62 -13.39 -9.17
C LYS A 533 -8.79 -12.43 -10.01
N LEU A 534 -7.76 -11.82 -9.46
CA LEU A 534 -6.86 -10.92 -10.19
C LEU A 534 -5.59 -11.63 -10.67
N ALA A 535 -4.93 -11.02 -11.65
CA ALA A 535 -3.63 -11.44 -12.15
C ALA A 535 -2.54 -11.35 -11.08
N THR A 536 -1.44 -12.07 -11.30
CA THR A 536 -0.27 -12.04 -10.42
C THR A 536 0.50 -10.71 -10.44
N HIS A 537 0.16 -9.78 -11.34
CA HIS A 537 0.69 -8.42 -11.35
C HIS A 537 -0.38 -7.46 -11.89
N ILE A 538 -0.28 -6.18 -11.51
CA ILE A 538 -0.95 -5.11 -12.27
C ILE A 538 -0.46 -5.11 -13.73
N ALA A 539 -1.16 -4.42 -14.63
CA ALA A 539 -0.91 -4.51 -16.08
C ALA A 539 0.55 -4.30 -16.50
N ARG A 540 1.28 -3.36 -15.88
CA ARG A 540 2.72 -3.11 -16.13
C ARG A 540 3.62 -3.62 -15.01
N GLY A 541 3.09 -4.33 -14.03
CA GLY A 541 3.75 -4.63 -12.76
C GLY A 541 5.05 -5.41 -12.94
N ALA A 542 5.05 -6.46 -13.75
CA ALA A 542 6.24 -7.29 -14.00
C ALA A 542 7.37 -6.54 -14.75
N GLN A 543 7.07 -5.37 -15.34
CA GLN A 543 8.05 -4.53 -16.05
C GLN A 543 8.76 -3.55 -15.10
N LEU A 544 8.21 -3.30 -13.91
CA LEU A 544 8.77 -2.37 -12.93
C LEU A 544 10.10 -2.89 -12.37
N ALA A 545 10.98 -1.96 -12.01
CA ALA A 545 12.25 -2.31 -11.38
C ALA A 545 12.00 -3.03 -10.04
N GLY A 546 12.75 -4.11 -9.77
CA GLY A 546 12.55 -4.92 -8.56
C GLY A 546 11.32 -5.85 -8.59
N ASN A 547 10.54 -5.84 -9.67
CA ASN A 547 9.55 -6.89 -9.94
C ASN A 547 10.10 -7.98 -10.86
N ARG A 548 9.55 -9.19 -10.74
CA ARG A 548 9.90 -10.33 -11.58
C ARG A 548 8.65 -11.02 -12.11
N GLU A 549 8.76 -11.56 -13.32
CA GLU A 549 7.76 -12.45 -13.90
C GLU A 549 7.60 -13.74 -13.07
N ASP A 550 6.46 -14.38 -13.22
CA ASP A 550 6.21 -15.72 -12.71
C ASP A 550 7.12 -16.73 -13.41
N VAL A 551 7.65 -17.68 -12.64
CA VAL A 551 8.58 -18.70 -13.14
C VAL A 551 8.24 -20.07 -12.57
N VAL A 552 8.53 -21.10 -13.35
CA VAL A 552 8.50 -22.49 -12.89
C VAL A 552 9.88 -23.12 -13.00
N TRP A 553 10.25 -23.88 -11.98
CA TRP A 553 11.49 -24.62 -11.86
C TRP A 553 11.20 -26.11 -11.89
N LEU A 554 12.07 -26.85 -12.58
CA LEU A 554 12.22 -28.29 -12.42
C LEU A 554 13.52 -28.53 -11.64
N ILE A 555 13.39 -28.99 -10.41
CA ILE A 555 14.48 -29.12 -9.44
C ILE A 555 14.74 -30.61 -9.17
N GLY A 556 16.01 -30.97 -9.10
CA GLY A 556 16.48 -32.20 -8.46
C GLY A 556 17.99 -32.12 -8.23
N GLU A 557 18.67 -33.26 -8.10
CA GLU A 557 20.12 -33.27 -7.81
C GLU A 557 20.91 -32.73 -9.01
N ARG A 558 21.68 -31.66 -8.76
CA ARG A 558 22.34 -30.86 -9.79
C ARG A 558 23.20 -31.67 -10.76
N ASP A 559 23.93 -32.66 -10.25
CA ASP A 559 24.89 -33.44 -11.04
C ASP A 559 24.26 -34.68 -11.67
N LYS A 560 22.98 -34.97 -11.38
CA LYS A 560 22.25 -36.14 -11.88
C LYS A 560 21.16 -35.82 -12.89
N ILE A 561 20.99 -34.54 -13.25
CA ILE A 561 19.98 -34.10 -14.22
C ILE A 561 20.66 -33.36 -15.35
N THR A 562 20.42 -33.82 -16.57
CA THR A 562 20.82 -33.13 -17.80
C THR A 562 19.56 -32.68 -18.54
N PHE A 563 19.46 -31.38 -18.83
CA PHE A 563 18.36 -30.84 -19.63
C PHE A 563 18.66 -31.05 -21.11
N LEU A 564 17.94 -31.96 -21.75
CA LEU A 564 18.06 -32.23 -23.19
C LEU A 564 17.27 -31.20 -24.00
N GLN A 565 16.12 -30.75 -23.47
CA GLN A 565 15.34 -29.66 -24.02
C GLN A 565 14.83 -28.74 -22.90
N GLY A 566 15.09 -27.44 -23.05
CA GLY A 566 14.72 -26.41 -22.09
C GLY A 566 15.82 -26.10 -21.09
N THR A 567 15.46 -25.33 -20.07
CA THR A 567 16.35 -24.85 -19.01
C THR A 567 15.79 -25.27 -17.64
N PRO A 568 16.59 -25.25 -16.56
CA PRO A 568 16.12 -25.59 -15.21
C PRO A 568 14.88 -24.83 -14.75
N PHE A 569 14.65 -23.65 -15.33
CA PHE A 569 13.42 -22.90 -15.16
C PHE A 569 12.90 -22.34 -16.48
N GLN A 570 11.61 -22.06 -16.54
CA GLN A 570 10.95 -21.39 -17.65
C GLN A 570 10.16 -20.19 -17.14
N LYS A 571 10.12 -19.13 -17.95
CA LYS A 571 9.37 -17.90 -17.65
C LYS A 571 7.93 -18.05 -18.09
N LEU A 572 7.00 -17.84 -17.16
CA LEU A 572 5.56 -17.90 -17.38
C LEU A 572 4.96 -16.54 -17.78
N GLY A 573 5.70 -15.45 -17.50
CA GLY A 573 5.22 -14.08 -17.69
C GLY A 573 4.36 -13.64 -16.51
N VAL A 574 3.18 -13.09 -16.79
CA VAL A 574 2.14 -12.82 -15.80
C VAL A 574 1.03 -13.83 -16.01
N LEU A 575 0.65 -14.57 -14.97
CA LEU A 575 -0.56 -15.38 -14.98
C LEU A 575 -1.77 -14.44 -14.82
N GLU A 576 -2.64 -14.45 -15.82
CA GLU A 576 -3.78 -13.52 -15.88
C GLU A 576 -4.88 -13.88 -14.87
N GLU A 577 -5.81 -12.96 -14.72
CA GLU A 577 -7.04 -13.06 -13.92
C GLU A 577 -7.96 -14.21 -14.37
N THR A 578 -8.77 -14.70 -13.43
CA THR A 578 -9.90 -15.58 -13.74
C THR A 578 -11.21 -14.81 -13.88
N MET A 579 -11.32 -13.64 -13.24
CA MET A 579 -12.50 -12.79 -13.35
C MET A 579 -12.43 -11.93 -14.61
N LYS A 580 -13.56 -11.70 -15.27
CA LYS A 580 -13.64 -10.70 -16.35
C LYS A 580 -13.44 -9.30 -15.76
N ILE A 581 -12.52 -8.52 -16.32
CA ILE A 581 -12.31 -7.12 -15.94
C ILE A 581 -13.36 -6.24 -16.66
N PRO A 582 -14.29 -5.58 -15.94
CA PRO A 582 -15.33 -4.75 -16.54
C PRO A 582 -14.74 -3.63 -17.41
N GLY A 583 -15.31 -3.37 -18.59
CA GLY A 583 -14.93 -2.22 -19.42
C GLY A 583 -13.55 -2.31 -20.07
N TYR A 584 -12.87 -3.46 -19.99
CA TYR A 584 -11.56 -3.69 -20.62
C TYR A 584 -11.63 -4.85 -21.61
N SER A 585 -11.17 -4.61 -22.84
CA SER A 585 -11.13 -5.58 -23.96
C SER A 585 -9.76 -5.70 -24.62
N GLY A 586 -8.70 -5.16 -23.99
CA GLY A 586 -7.35 -5.16 -24.56
C GLY A 586 -6.71 -6.56 -24.58
N PRO A 587 -5.63 -6.76 -25.38
CA PRO A 587 -5.03 -8.07 -25.61
C PRO A 587 -4.52 -8.73 -24.33
N SER A 588 -4.56 -10.06 -24.32
CA SER A 588 -3.95 -10.90 -23.29
C SER A 588 -2.43 -10.82 -23.37
N PHE A 589 -1.75 -10.67 -22.22
CA PHE A 589 -0.35 -10.24 -22.18
C PHE A 589 0.58 -11.40 -22.53
N SER A 590 1.20 -11.35 -23.72
CA SER A 590 2.35 -12.20 -24.07
C SER A 590 3.60 -11.36 -24.35
N ALA A 591 4.31 -10.98 -23.28
CA ALA A 591 5.64 -10.35 -23.30
C ALA A 591 5.72 -8.92 -23.92
N PRO A 592 6.71 -8.09 -23.53
CA PRO A 592 6.75 -6.68 -23.91
C PRO A 592 7.20 -6.45 -25.37
N PRO A 593 6.79 -5.34 -26.00
CA PRO A 593 7.38 -4.88 -27.27
C PRO A 593 8.90 -4.69 -27.12
N GLN A 594 9.64 -5.20 -28.10
CA GLN A 594 11.11 -5.24 -28.17
C GLN A 594 11.78 -3.85 -28.00
N GLN A 595 11.04 -2.76 -28.26
CA GLN A 595 11.52 -1.38 -28.24
C GLN A 595 11.90 -0.85 -26.84
N GLN A 596 11.24 -1.28 -25.76
CA GLN A 596 11.59 -0.79 -24.40
C GLN A 596 12.88 -1.41 -23.85
N ARG A 597 13.29 -2.57 -24.37
CA ARG A 597 14.50 -3.27 -23.94
C ARG A 597 15.78 -2.53 -24.37
N MET A 598 15.74 -1.80 -25.48
CA MET A 598 16.86 -0.98 -25.97
C MET A 598 16.98 0.37 -25.24
N GLN A 599 15.88 0.99 -24.83
CA GLN A 599 15.93 2.26 -24.07
C GLN A 599 16.55 2.09 -22.68
N ARG A 600 16.36 0.93 -22.02
CA ARG A 600 16.99 0.66 -20.72
C ARG A 600 18.52 0.51 -20.77
N MET A 601 19.08 -0.01 -21.87
CA MET A 601 20.54 -0.08 -22.02
C MET A 601 21.18 1.30 -22.22
N ARG A 602 20.46 2.26 -22.82
CA ARG A 602 20.98 3.61 -23.09
C ARG A 602 20.95 4.55 -21.88
N ARG A 603 20.18 4.28 -20.82
CA ARG A 603 20.12 5.16 -19.63
C ARG A 603 21.30 5.02 -18.67
N TYR A 604 22.15 4.00 -18.81
CA TYR A 604 23.25 3.70 -17.87
C TYR A 604 24.64 3.64 -18.52
N VAL A 605 24.77 4.03 -19.79
CA VAL A 605 26.08 4.10 -20.47
C VAL A 605 26.33 5.56 -20.86
N PRO A 606 27.30 6.26 -20.23
CA PRO A 606 27.70 7.60 -20.66
C PRO A 606 28.13 7.59 -22.14
N PRO A 607 27.90 8.69 -22.89
CA PRO A 607 28.40 8.79 -24.26
C PRO A 607 29.92 8.57 -24.27
N GLY A 608 30.41 7.58 -25.03
CA GLY A 608 31.86 7.32 -25.20
C GLY A 608 32.41 6.04 -24.56
N PHE A 609 31.65 5.30 -23.76
CA PHE A 609 32.11 3.99 -23.25
C PHE A 609 31.98 2.89 -24.31
N PRO A 610 33.06 2.14 -24.63
CA PRO A 610 33.00 1.07 -25.62
C PRO A 610 32.08 -0.06 -25.14
N VAL A 611 30.93 -0.21 -25.81
CA VAL A 611 30.04 -1.35 -25.60
C VAL A 611 30.73 -2.59 -26.16
N ARG A 612 31.41 -3.34 -25.30
CA ARG A 612 31.99 -4.64 -25.65
C ARG A 612 30.86 -5.51 -26.24
N ARG A 613 30.91 -5.82 -27.54
CA ARG A 613 29.99 -6.76 -28.19
C ARG A 613 30.14 -8.12 -27.50
N TRP A 614 29.18 -8.47 -26.65
CA TRP A 614 29.08 -9.83 -26.13
C TRP A 614 28.74 -10.79 -27.28
N PRO A 615 29.37 -11.97 -27.37
CA PRO A 615 29.05 -12.95 -28.40
C PRO A 615 27.56 -13.35 -28.36
N ARG A 616 27.00 -13.58 -29.55
CA ARG A 616 25.63 -14.00 -29.78
C ARG A 616 25.27 -15.26 -28.98
N GLN A 617 24.05 -15.25 -28.43
CA GLN A 617 23.26 -16.40 -27.96
C GLN A 617 23.71 -17.05 -26.64
N MET A 618 23.65 -16.30 -25.53
CA MET A 618 23.44 -16.94 -24.23
C MET A 618 22.07 -17.62 -24.21
N PHE A 619 22.02 -18.93 -23.93
CA PHE A 619 20.82 -19.71 -23.67
C PHE A 619 20.06 -19.15 -22.46
N GLY A 620 19.31 -18.06 -22.68
CA GLY A 620 18.38 -17.53 -21.69
C GLY A 620 17.24 -18.51 -21.42
N PRO A 621 16.57 -18.41 -20.26
CA PRO A 621 15.44 -19.28 -19.94
C PRO A 621 14.35 -19.16 -21.00
N LYS A 622 13.77 -20.31 -21.39
CA LYS A 622 12.69 -20.36 -22.37
C LYS A 622 11.47 -19.58 -21.85
N GLN A 623 10.96 -18.66 -22.68
CA GLN A 623 9.69 -17.97 -22.43
C GLN A 623 8.54 -18.85 -22.92
N VAL A 624 7.54 -19.07 -22.08
CA VAL A 624 6.27 -19.69 -22.48
C VAL A 624 5.44 -18.64 -23.21
N LYS A 625 5.10 -18.89 -24.48
CA LYS A 625 4.34 -17.96 -25.35
C LYS A 625 2.81 -18.05 -25.18
N GLN A 626 2.32 -18.68 -24.12
CA GLN A 626 0.89 -18.84 -23.84
C GLN A 626 0.37 -17.63 -23.05
N THR A 627 -0.91 -17.31 -23.19
CA THR A 627 -1.62 -16.23 -22.48
C THR A 627 -2.76 -16.78 -21.61
N GLY A 628 -3.42 -15.91 -20.84
CA GLY A 628 -4.50 -16.29 -19.92
C GLY A 628 -4.03 -16.77 -18.54
N PRO A 629 -4.90 -17.38 -17.74
CA PRO A 629 -4.57 -17.80 -16.36
C PRO A 629 -3.79 -19.12 -16.29
N LYS A 630 -3.72 -19.89 -17.38
CA LYS A 630 -3.13 -21.23 -17.44
C LYS A 630 -1.85 -21.27 -18.28
N ARG A 631 -0.86 -22.06 -17.84
CA ARG A 631 0.38 -22.33 -18.57
C ARG A 631 0.68 -23.82 -18.55
N GLU A 632 0.98 -24.39 -19.71
CA GLU A 632 1.55 -25.72 -19.83
C GLU A 632 3.04 -25.63 -20.17
N VAL A 633 3.87 -26.35 -19.42
CA VAL A 633 5.32 -26.36 -19.57
C VAL A 633 5.82 -27.77 -19.71
N LYS A 634 6.75 -27.99 -20.65
CA LYS A 634 7.37 -29.28 -20.92
C LYS A 634 8.89 -29.20 -20.81
N TRP A 635 9.49 -30.25 -20.29
CA TRP A 635 10.92 -30.51 -20.29
C TRP A 635 11.21 -31.91 -20.82
N LEU A 636 12.34 -32.05 -21.50
CA LEU A 636 12.95 -33.34 -21.79
C LEU A 636 14.28 -33.39 -21.04
N ILE A 637 14.42 -34.36 -20.15
CA ILE A 637 15.61 -34.49 -19.29
C ILE A 637 16.16 -35.91 -19.32
N ALA A 638 17.46 -36.02 -19.14
CA ALA A 638 18.11 -37.28 -18.77
C ALA A 638 18.41 -37.25 -17.28
N VAL A 639 18.03 -38.31 -16.58
CA VAL A 639 18.17 -38.44 -15.12
C VAL A 639 18.97 -39.68 -14.79
N GLU A 640 19.96 -39.53 -13.92
CA GLU A 640 20.75 -40.64 -13.39
C GLU A 640 20.00 -41.33 -12.23
N GLY A 641 19.88 -42.65 -12.29
CA GLY A 641 19.23 -43.47 -11.26
C GLY A 641 17.76 -43.10 -10.99
N ASN A 642 17.40 -43.08 -9.71
CA ASN A 642 16.05 -42.71 -9.22
C ASN A 642 16.07 -41.34 -8.52
N THR A 643 16.73 -40.35 -9.14
CA THR A 643 16.84 -39.01 -8.57
C THR A 643 15.45 -38.38 -8.40
N PRO A 644 15.10 -37.90 -7.19
CA PRO A 644 13.81 -37.27 -6.95
C PRO A 644 13.71 -35.93 -7.68
N LEU A 645 12.55 -35.67 -8.28
CA LEU A 645 12.27 -34.45 -9.02
C LEU A 645 11.16 -33.65 -8.33
N LYS A 646 11.25 -32.33 -8.40
CA LYS A 646 10.25 -31.40 -7.85
C LYS A 646 9.95 -30.29 -8.85
N ILE A 647 8.68 -29.92 -8.92
CA ILE A 647 8.23 -28.69 -9.57
C ILE A 647 8.09 -27.62 -8.51
N VAL A 648 8.63 -26.44 -8.79
CA VAL A 648 8.43 -25.25 -7.96
C VAL A 648 7.92 -24.13 -8.85
N VAL A 649 6.72 -23.65 -8.60
CA VAL A 649 6.21 -22.43 -9.23
C VAL A 649 6.39 -21.29 -8.25
N THR A 650 7.02 -20.21 -8.68
CA THR A 650 7.22 -19.02 -7.86
C THR A 650 6.65 -17.81 -8.59
N SER A 651 5.59 -17.24 -8.03
CA SER A 651 5.09 -15.93 -8.37
C SER A 651 5.52 -14.93 -7.31
N GLN A 652 5.95 -13.73 -7.72
CA GLN A 652 6.34 -12.71 -6.75
C GLN A 652 5.15 -12.29 -5.88
N LYS A 653 3.95 -12.18 -6.47
CA LYS A 653 2.72 -11.75 -5.77
C LYS A 653 1.71 -12.88 -5.56
N GLY A 654 1.72 -13.91 -6.41
CA GLY A 654 0.82 -15.08 -6.32
C GLY A 654 1.31 -16.20 -5.41
N GLY A 655 2.48 -16.03 -4.77
CA GLY A 655 3.07 -16.99 -3.86
C GLY A 655 3.88 -18.10 -4.55
N THR A 656 4.33 -19.06 -3.75
CA THR A 656 5.14 -20.20 -4.21
C THR A 656 4.49 -21.53 -3.86
N LYS A 657 4.45 -22.45 -4.83
CA LYS A 657 3.94 -23.82 -4.66
C LYS A 657 4.98 -24.85 -5.10
N VAL A 658 4.95 -26.00 -4.45
CA VAL A 658 5.88 -27.10 -4.68
C VAL A 658 5.10 -28.38 -4.87
N LYS A 659 5.52 -29.21 -5.82
CA LYS A 659 4.98 -30.56 -6.03
C LYS A 659 6.13 -31.53 -6.30
N ASN A 660 6.22 -32.60 -5.52
CA ASN A 660 7.12 -33.70 -5.83
C ASN A 660 6.59 -34.45 -7.06
N LEU A 661 7.48 -34.92 -7.92
CA LEU A 661 7.14 -35.71 -9.09
C LEU A 661 7.45 -37.18 -8.81
N SER A 662 6.46 -38.03 -9.05
CA SER A 662 6.65 -39.47 -9.18
C SER A 662 6.94 -39.78 -10.64
N ILE A 663 8.06 -40.47 -10.90
CA ILE A 663 8.42 -40.92 -12.25
C ILE A 663 7.57 -42.15 -12.55
N GLN A 664 6.69 -42.02 -13.55
CA GLN A 664 5.78 -43.07 -14.00
C GLN A 664 6.35 -43.81 -15.21
#